data_AF-A0A438MYP5-F1
#
_entry.id   AF-A0A438MYP5-F1
#
_cell.length_a   1.000
_cell.length_b   1.000
_cell.length_c   1.000
_cell.angle_alpha   90.00
_cell.angle_beta   90.00
_cell.angle_gamma   90.00
#
_symmetry.space_group_name_H-M   'P 1'
#
loop_
_entity.id
_entity.type
_entity.pdbx_description
1 polymer ?
#
loop_
_entity_poly.entity_id
_entity_poly.type
_entity_poly.pdbx_seq_one_letter_code
_entity_poly.pdbx_strand_id
1 'polypeptide(L)'
;MTIRLRLALAGVVISAPLRLQSPLEPASPHGQEPVVGPVALANPRLAFRDDTPRVLERMQEVTIVTSSIWDSNSPAMTEASNTSTTAVDDLPPFASLTTDEEREKKAERSSPGTYNVVVNQDSFQHLPEYGDDSEVKKEFLSPLRRGSVATSLSSGIGRDQTSESAAASTDPNIVVLPRFEDVARRTTFGSTVSRPHLSPLLKQNSFKLEGSEEAAITEEPEKMDTTQSTSQEAIYSRQFRHVVWKQLVPAELGQRDGMLGSSVHLLEAAAASFTPLFHAMMAVSALSLSSNDGNARLDALQHYQQALPALQNTLKGPEDLSSDGAFLTHFLLLVYEIAAAEADDSNLWSQHLSTLLRIALLRRELFGGERFPYIIWWIFNIDLDALFSGAGRGEFVSSMLNNDIIPPPSFHLYPLGPDGSSVVMGEELDTLPTILQLDYEVTLLAARLALLSHEFRHDKTFNVSDQLHRNQATRIRQSQVFELQEALRQLWAAPAVMMLSQHQSSLPDRSRQLYEHAATLYRSCIIYSHSSMWPGQRLETPPDYDTEIAVASNQIINMARKALSEERSDCRYLVMPIFIAGYASVDGHNRMHALDLIRSMEKTSIGRNTTATRKSLAAVYEKQNERFMNTGQSLDVDYMEVMKEKGLMVVNFGL
;
A
#
# COMPACT_ATOMS: atom_id res chain seq x y z
N MET A 1 13.99 17.93 -33.86
CA MET A 1 14.31 17.21 -32.61
C MET A 1 15.63 16.51 -32.88
N THR A 2 16.74 17.07 -32.40
CA THR A 2 18.09 16.58 -32.72
C THR A 2 18.46 15.51 -31.69
N ILE A 3 18.42 14.24 -32.09
CA ILE A 3 18.78 13.12 -31.21
C ILE A 3 20.31 13.10 -31.10
N ARG A 4 20.85 13.56 -29.97
CA ARG A 4 22.26 13.37 -29.62
C ARG A 4 22.38 12.08 -28.82
N LEU A 5 22.60 10.97 -29.50
CA LEU A 5 23.01 9.73 -28.85
C LEU A 5 24.48 9.87 -28.41
N ARG A 6 24.75 9.84 -27.11
CA ARG A 6 26.10 9.54 -26.60
C ARG A 6 26.27 8.02 -26.72
N LEU A 7 26.88 7.57 -27.81
CA LEU A 7 27.46 6.23 -27.92
C LEU A 7 28.77 6.22 -27.13
N ALA A 8 28.69 6.19 -25.81
CA ALA A 8 29.83 5.90 -24.96
C ALA A 8 29.94 4.37 -24.80
N LEU A 9 31.16 3.88 -24.95
CA LEU A 9 31.64 2.49 -24.83
C LEU A 9 31.58 1.65 -26.12
N ALA A 10 32.76 1.25 -26.56
CA ALA A 10 33.09 0.77 -27.89
C ALA A 10 32.80 -0.72 -28.10
N GLY A 11 32.56 -1.07 -29.36
CA GLY A 11 32.46 -2.46 -29.84
C GLY A 11 31.03 -2.99 -30.05
N VAL A 12 30.04 -2.13 -30.32
CA VAL A 12 28.68 -2.59 -30.62
C VAL A 12 28.62 -3.19 -32.02
N VAL A 13 28.65 -4.51 -32.10
CA VAL A 13 28.17 -5.23 -33.28
C VAL A 13 26.64 -5.25 -33.24
N ILE A 14 26.05 -4.37 -34.05
CA ILE A 14 24.60 -4.31 -34.28
C ILE A 14 24.22 -5.52 -35.15
N SER A 15 23.69 -6.59 -34.55
CA SER A 15 23.01 -7.64 -35.31
C SER A 15 21.61 -7.17 -35.70
N ALA A 16 21.39 -6.91 -37.00
CA ALA A 16 20.07 -6.65 -37.57
C ALA A 16 19.21 -7.95 -37.59
N PRO A 17 17.86 -7.85 -37.50
CA PRO A 17 16.98 -9.01 -37.46
C PRO A 17 17.04 -9.81 -38.77
N LEU A 18 17.35 -11.10 -38.63
CA LEU A 18 17.25 -12.08 -39.71
C LEU A 18 15.78 -12.27 -40.08
N ARG A 19 15.41 -11.88 -41.31
CA ARG A 19 14.21 -12.40 -41.99
C ARG A 19 14.41 -13.89 -42.20
N LEU A 20 13.69 -14.73 -41.46
CA LEU A 20 13.46 -16.12 -41.85
C LEU A 20 12.51 -16.12 -43.04
N GLN A 21 13.06 -16.31 -44.24
CA GLN A 21 12.29 -16.81 -45.38
C GLN A 21 11.80 -18.21 -45.05
N SER A 22 10.50 -18.42 -45.11
CA SER A 22 9.89 -19.75 -45.12
C SER A 22 10.25 -20.51 -46.39
N PRO A 23 10.55 -21.81 -46.30
CA PRO A 23 10.38 -22.72 -47.41
C PRO A 23 9.38 -23.84 -47.04
N LEU A 24 8.27 -23.84 -47.77
CA LEU A 24 7.57 -24.97 -48.41
C LEU A 24 7.23 -26.27 -47.62
N GLU A 25 6.03 -26.74 -47.95
CA GLU A 25 5.27 -27.93 -47.54
C GLU A 25 5.98 -29.32 -47.55
N PRO A 26 5.36 -30.36 -46.94
CA PRO A 26 6.00 -31.59 -46.51
C PRO A 26 5.98 -32.72 -47.56
N ALA A 27 6.96 -33.63 -47.48
CA ALA A 27 6.89 -34.97 -48.05
C ALA A 27 7.36 -36.00 -47.02
N SER A 28 6.56 -37.06 -46.86
CA SER A 28 6.71 -38.18 -45.92
C SER A 28 7.39 -39.39 -46.63
N PRO A 29 7.46 -40.60 -46.04
CA PRO A 29 8.44 -41.12 -45.08
C PRO A 29 9.27 -42.30 -45.67
N HIS A 30 10.37 -42.73 -45.01
CA HIS A 30 10.74 -44.14 -44.78
C HIS A 30 12.20 -44.33 -44.28
N GLY A 31 12.34 -44.86 -43.06
CA GLY A 31 13.23 -45.94 -42.62
C GLY A 31 14.76 -45.84 -42.80
N GLN A 32 15.49 -45.76 -41.68
CA GLN A 32 16.55 -46.70 -41.23
C GLN A 32 17.37 -46.09 -40.06
N GLU A 33 17.42 -46.78 -38.92
CA GLU A 33 18.57 -46.76 -37.99
C GLU A 33 19.68 -47.69 -38.55
N PRO A 34 20.97 -47.64 -38.13
CA PRO A 34 21.52 -47.12 -36.85
C PRO A 34 22.89 -46.39 -36.95
N VAL A 35 23.45 -46.05 -35.78
CA VAL A 35 24.88 -46.15 -35.34
C VAL A 35 25.39 -44.87 -34.64
N VAL A 36 25.73 -45.05 -33.35
CA VAL A 36 26.40 -44.10 -32.46
C VAL A 36 27.89 -44.00 -32.80
N GLY A 37 28.41 -42.78 -32.95
CA GLY A 37 29.83 -42.44 -32.96
C GLY A 37 30.09 -41.15 -32.15
N PRO A 38 31.21 -41.01 -31.44
CA PRO A 38 31.37 -40.00 -30.38
C PRO A 38 31.77 -38.62 -30.90
N VAL A 39 31.07 -37.62 -30.36
CA VAL A 39 31.45 -36.22 -30.06
C VAL A 39 32.72 -35.67 -30.73
N ALA A 40 32.52 -34.74 -31.66
CA ALA A 40 33.41 -33.60 -31.87
C ALA A 40 32.57 -32.33 -31.74
N LEU A 41 32.59 -31.72 -30.55
CA LEU A 41 32.01 -30.40 -30.29
C LEU A 41 32.79 -29.35 -31.10
N ALA A 42 32.26 -28.96 -32.25
CA ALA A 42 32.65 -27.74 -32.91
C ALA A 42 32.14 -26.56 -32.06
N ASN A 43 33.00 -25.99 -31.21
CA ASN A 43 32.72 -24.70 -30.57
C ASN A 43 32.54 -23.64 -31.65
N PRO A 44 31.34 -23.03 -31.81
CA PRO A 44 31.20 -21.90 -32.70
C PRO A 44 31.90 -20.71 -32.04
N ARG A 45 33.04 -20.28 -32.58
CA ARG A 45 33.61 -18.97 -32.25
C ARG A 45 32.58 -17.92 -32.67
N LEU A 46 32.05 -17.16 -31.72
CA LEU A 46 31.23 -15.98 -32.02
C LEU A 46 32.08 -15.03 -32.89
N ALA A 47 31.68 -14.88 -34.15
CA ALA A 47 32.27 -13.93 -35.07
C ALA A 47 31.33 -12.72 -35.13
N PHE A 48 31.75 -11.63 -34.49
CA PHE A 48 31.00 -10.38 -34.47
C PHE A 48 31.42 -9.54 -35.69
N ARG A 49 30.44 -9.03 -36.47
CA ARG A 49 30.69 -8.19 -37.64
C ARG A 49 30.40 -6.72 -37.33
N ASP A 50 31.37 -5.84 -37.52
CA ASP A 50 31.17 -4.40 -37.32
C ASP A 50 30.31 -3.80 -38.45
N ASP A 51 29.05 -3.49 -38.14
CA ASP A 51 28.09 -2.86 -39.05
C ASP A 51 27.99 -1.33 -38.84
N THR A 52 28.80 -0.75 -37.94
CA THR A 52 28.88 0.71 -37.68
C THR A 52 29.03 1.56 -38.94
N PRO A 53 29.95 1.26 -39.90
CA PRO A 53 30.09 2.09 -41.09
C PRO A 53 28.83 2.12 -41.97
N ARG A 54 28.09 1.00 -42.01
CA ARG A 54 26.86 0.88 -42.80
C ARG A 54 25.70 1.67 -42.17
N VAL A 55 25.67 1.77 -40.84
CA VAL A 55 24.67 2.55 -40.11
C VAL A 55 24.92 4.05 -40.26
N LEU A 56 26.18 4.49 -40.18
CA LEU A 56 26.56 5.88 -40.43
C LEU A 56 26.21 6.34 -41.85
N GLU A 57 26.39 5.48 -42.85
CA GLU A 57 26.07 5.82 -44.24
C GLU A 57 24.55 5.96 -44.46
N ARG A 58 23.73 5.19 -43.74
CA ARG A 58 22.26 5.20 -43.89
C ARG A 58 21.55 6.23 -43.02
N MET A 59 22.11 6.57 -41.85
CA MET A 59 21.46 7.44 -40.88
C MET A 59 22.32 8.68 -40.61
N GLN A 60 22.08 9.74 -41.37
CA GLN A 60 22.88 10.97 -41.36
C GLN A 60 22.84 11.75 -40.03
N GLU A 61 21.93 11.38 -39.14
CA GLU A 61 21.76 11.95 -37.80
C GLU A 61 22.48 11.16 -36.69
N VAL A 62 23.15 10.06 -37.03
CA VAL A 62 23.99 9.30 -36.10
C VAL A 62 25.44 9.81 -36.19
N THR A 63 26.01 10.18 -35.04
CA THR A 63 27.42 10.62 -34.93
C THR A 63 28.15 9.74 -33.92
N ILE A 64 29.37 9.30 -34.23
CA ILE A 64 30.21 8.54 -33.29
C ILE A 64 30.85 9.52 -32.31
N VAL A 65 30.77 9.20 -31.01
CA VAL A 65 31.51 9.88 -29.95
C VAL A 65 32.35 8.83 -29.23
N THR A 66 33.58 8.58 -29.68
CA THR A 66 34.47 7.60 -29.01
C THR A 66 35.23 8.23 -27.85
N SER A 67 35.51 7.42 -26.83
CA SER A 67 36.54 7.70 -25.82
C SER A 67 37.85 7.08 -26.31
N SER A 68 38.97 7.79 -26.16
CA SER A 68 40.31 7.36 -26.62
C SER A 68 40.80 6.09 -25.93
N ILE A 69 40.17 5.71 -24.82
CA ILE A 69 40.46 4.52 -24.01
C ILE A 69 39.95 3.24 -24.69
N TRP A 70 38.87 3.36 -25.47
CA TRP A 70 38.16 2.22 -26.07
C TRP A 70 38.31 2.11 -27.59
N ASP A 71 38.93 3.10 -28.23
CA ASP A 71 39.21 3.08 -29.66
C ASP A 71 40.48 2.27 -29.96
N SER A 72 40.32 1.15 -30.67
CA SER A 72 41.44 0.28 -31.06
C SER A 72 42.43 0.94 -32.03
N ASN A 73 42.05 2.06 -32.67
CA ASN A 73 42.93 2.85 -33.53
C ASN A 73 43.61 4.01 -32.78
N SER A 74 43.31 4.20 -31.50
CA SER A 74 43.97 5.18 -30.64
C SER A 74 45.44 4.78 -30.42
N PRO A 75 46.40 5.72 -30.50
CA PRO A 75 47.80 5.39 -30.28
C PRO A 75 47.96 4.82 -28.86
N ALA A 76 48.45 3.57 -28.78
CA ALA A 76 48.75 2.92 -27.50
C ALA A 76 49.67 3.83 -26.67
N MET A 77 49.43 3.91 -25.36
CA MET A 77 50.31 4.66 -24.45
C MET A 77 51.73 4.10 -24.57
N THR A 78 52.59 4.81 -25.30
CA THR A 78 54.02 4.55 -25.33
C THR A 78 54.59 4.73 -23.93
N GLU A 79 55.46 3.81 -23.51
CA GLU A 79 56.11 3.71 -22.19
C GLU A 79 56.87 4.97 -21.70
N ALA A 80 56.83 6.09 -22.44
CA ALA A 80 57.56 7.32 -22.18
C ALA A 80 56.85 8.32 -21.25
N SER A 81 55.66 8.01 -20.72
CA SER A 81 54.93 8.85 -19.74
C SER A 81 54.94 8.29 -18.32
N ASN A 82 55.93 7.45 -17.97
CA ASN A 82 56.11 6.93 -16.62
C ASN A 82 56.89 7.94 -15.74
N THR A 83 56.23 9.02 -15.34
CA THR A 83 56.67 9.83 -14.18
C THR A 83 55.50 10.25 -13.32
N SER A 84 54.78 9.27 -12.77
CA SER A 84 54.12 9.37 -11.46
C SER A 84 53.61 8.00 -11.05
N THR A 85 54.33 7.38 -10.10
CA THR A 85 53.92 6.22 -9.27
C THR A 85 53.35 5.01 -10.01
N THR A 86 54.10 3.90 -10.00
CA THR A 86 53.58 2.53 -10.16
C THR A 86 52.48 2.28 -9.12
N ALA A 87 51.26 2.74 -9.43
CA ALA A 87 50.07 2.45 -8.66
C ALA A 87 49.67 1.02 -9.02
N VAL A 88 49.82 0.12 -8.05
CA VAL A 88 49.35 -1.27 -8.14
C VAL A 88 47.87 -1.23 -8.56
N ASP A 89 47.46 -2.16 -9.43
CA ASP A 89 46.05 -2.32 -9.78
C ASP A 89 45.29 -2.83 -8.56
N ASP A 90 44.65 -1.92 -7.84
CA ASP A 90 43.83 -2.23 -6.66
C ASP A 90 42.40 -2.67 -7.04
N LEU A 91 42.06 -2.75 -8.33
CA LEU A 91 40.71 -3.12 -8.78
C LEU A 91 40.59 -4.65 -8.99
N PRO A 92 39.44 -5.25 -8.64
CA PRO A 92 39.11 -6.64 -8.95
C PRO A 92 39.25 -6.98 -10.45
N PRO A 93 39.29 -8.28 -10.84
CA PRO A 93 39.27 -8.69 -12.24
C PRO A 93 38.15 -8.00 -13.05
N PHE A 94 38.41 -7.69 -14.33
CA PHE A 94 37.50 -6.88 -15.15
C PHE A 94 36.06 -7.44 -15.18
N ALA A 95 35.92 -8.77 -15.24
CA ALA A 95 34.62 -9.46 -15.19
C ALA A 95 33.84 -9.34 -13.87
N SER A 96 34.50 -8.92 -12.79
CA SER A 96 33.88 -8.75 -11.47
C SER A 96 33.53 -7.30 -11.12
N LEU A 97 33.86 -6.35 -12.01
CA LEU A 97 33.52 -4.94 -11.82
C LEU A 97 32.04 -4.69 -12.14
N THR A 98 31.37 -4.02 -11.21
CA THR A 98 29.91 -3.85 -11.23
C THR A 98 29.44 -2.50 -11.76
N THR A 99 30.38 -1.60 -12.10
CA THR A 99 30.07 -0.26 -12.61
C THR A 99 30.91 0.11 -13.83
N ASP A 100 30.32 0.87 -14.77
CA ASP A 100 31.01 1.43 -15.95
C ASP A 100 32.20 2.33 -15.57
N GLU A 101 32.08 3.13 -14.50
CA GLU A 101 33.18 3.98 -14.00
C GLU A 101 34.39 3.15 -13.53
N GLU A 102 34.17 2.02 -12.85
CA GLU A 102 35.25 1.12 -12.43
C GLU A 102 35.90 0.43 -13.64
N ARG A 103 35.09 0.02 -14.63
CA ARG A 103 35.57 -0.61 -15.86
C ARG A 103 36.36 0.36 -16.72
N GLU A 104 35.93 1.62 -16.84
CA GLU A 104 36.68 2.67 -17.54
C GLU A 104 38.01 2.95 -16.83
N LYS A 105 38.02 3.11 -15.50
CA LYS A 105 39.25 3.32 -14.72
C LYS A 105 40.25 2.16 -14.83
N LYS A 106 39.76 0.92 -14.99
CA LYS A 106 40.62 -0.26 -15.23
C LYS A 106 41.11 -0.31 -16.68
N ALA A 107 40.27 0.06 -17.65
CA ALA A 107 40.62 0.11 -19.07
C ALA A 107 41.61 1.24 -19.39
N GLU A 108 41.55 2.39 -18.70
CA GLU A 108 42.51 3.49 -18.81
C GLU A 108 43.97 3.07 -18.60
N ARG A 109 44.17 2.01 -17.81
CA ARG A 109 45.50 1.49 -17.44
C ARG A 109 45.99 0.39 -18.37
N SER A 110 45.19 0.02 -19.36
CA SER A 110 45.47 -1.04 -20.33
C SER A 110 45.48 -0.49 -21.75
N SER A 111 46.14 -1.19 -22.67
CA SER A 111 46.05 -0.83 -24.09
C SER A 111 44.60 -0.92 -24.58
N PRO A 112 44.13 0.02 -25.43
CA PRO A 112 42.82 -0.08 -26.06
C PRO A 112 42.62 -1.43 -26.76
N GLY A 113 41.45 -2.05 -26.58
CA GLY A 113 41.13 -3.39 -27.10
C GLY A 113 41.48 -4.57 -26.18
N THR A 114 42.09 -4.33 -25.00
CA THR A 114 42.36 -5.39 -24.00
C THR A 114 41.08 -5.92 -23.35
N TYR A 115 40.09 -5.05 -23.11
CA TYR A 115 38.83 -5.41 -22.47
C TYR A 115 37.66 -5.18 -23.42
N ASN A 116 36.67 -6.07 -23.37
CA ASN A 116 35.48 -5.99 -24.21
C ASN A 116 34.23 -6.01 -23.34
N VAL A 117 33.35 -5.03 -23.57
CA VAL A 117 32.01 -4.99 -22.97
C VAL A 117 31.02 -5.29 -24.08
N VAL A 118 30.25 -6.37 -23.94
CA VAL A 118 29.30 -6.87 -24.93
C VAL A 118 27.90 -6.65 -24.39
N VAL A 119 27.02 -6.16 -25.25
CA VAL A 119 25.62 -5.93 -24.94
C VAL A 119 24.82 -6.79 -25.91
N ASN A 120 23.91 -7.62 -25.41
CA ASN A 120 23.10 -8.52 -26.23
C ASN A 120 21.68 -7.93 -26.40
N GLN A 121 20.82 -8.62 -27.17
CA GLN A 121 19.45 -8.14 -27.42
C GLN A 121 18.65 -7.98 -26.11
N ASP A 122 18.87 -8.87 -25.13
CA ASP A 122 18.19 -8.82 -23.84
C ASP A 122 18.57 -7.58 -23.03
N SER A 123 19.82 -7.10 -23.16
CA SER A 123 20.28 -5.88 -22.49
C SER A 123 19.52 -4.61 -22.87
N PHE A 124 18.93 -4.56 -24.08
CA PHE A 124 18.16 -3.41 -24.57
C PHE A 124 16.69 -3.44 -24.15
N GLN A 125 16.17 -4.57 -23.65
CA GLN A 125 14.76 -4.71 -23.27
C GLN A 125 14.35 -3.76 -22.12
N HIS A 126 15.31 -3.30 -21.33
CA HIS A 126 15.10 -2.41 -20.19
C HIS A 126 15.31 -0.93 -20.51
N LEU A 127 15.61 -0.57 -21.77
CA LEU A 127 15.71 0.83 -22.17
C LEU A 127 14.32 1.45 -22.33
N PRO A 128 14.12 2.70 -21.86
CA PRO A 128 12.83 3.37 -21.91
C PRO A 128 12.30 3.61 -23.32
N GLU A 129 13.14 3.44 -24.35
CA GLU A 129 12.83 3.64 -25.77
C GLU A 129 12.16 2.41 -26.42
N TYR A 130 12.22 1.23 -25.80
CA TYR A 130 11.68 -0.04 -26.34
C TYR A 130 10.57 -0.67 -25.47
N GLY A 131 10.18 -0.03 -24.36
CA GLY A 131 9.07 -0.48 -23.52
C GLY A 131 7.73 0.09 -23.99
N ASP A 132 6.99 -0.67 -24.79
CA ASP A 132 5.58 -0.36 -25.14
C ASP A 132 4.58 -1.03 -24.19
N ASP A 133 5.06 -1.57 -23.06
CA ASP A 133 4.23 -2.10 -21.98
C ASP A 133 4.51 -1.35 -20.67
N SER A 134 3.43 -0.93 -20.01
CA SER A 134 3.46 -0.09 -18.82
C SER A 134 3.88 -0.82 -17.53
N GLU A 135 4.44 -2.04 -17.64
CA GLU A 135 4.76 -2.91 -16.51
C GLU A 135 6.26 -3.00 -16.17
N VAL A 136 7.17 -2.40 -16.95
CA VAL A 136 8.63 -2.41 -16.65
C VAL A 136 9.10 -1.05 -16.12
N LYS A 137 8.51 -0.58 -15.02
CA LYS A 137 9.01 0.59 -14.27
C LYS A 137 8.89 0.35 -12.77
N LYS A 138 9.50 -0.72 -12.25
CA LYS A 138 9.82 -0.86 -10.80
C LYS A 138 10.79 -1.99 -10.48
N GLU A 139 11.92 -2.04 -11.19
CA GLU A 139 13.10 -2.75 -10.68
C GLU A 139 14.26 -1.78 -10.52
N PHE A 140 14.23 -0.98 -9.46
CA PHE A 140 15.47 -0.46 -8.90
C PHE A 140 16.11 -1.52 -8.00
N LEU A 141 17.00 -2.30 -8.63
CA LEU A 141 18.28 -2.80 -8.09
C LEU A 141 18.22 -3.60 -6.78
N SER A 142 17.83 -4.87 -6.86
CA SER A 142 18.28 -5.87 -5.87
C SER A 142 19.80 -6.09 -5.98
N PRO A 143 20.55 -6.28 -4.88
CA PRO A 143 21.94 -6.72 -4.97
C PRO A 143 22.00 -8.15 -5.50
N LEU A 144 23.03 -8.45 -6.29
CA LEU A 144 23.36 -9.79 -6.80
C LEU A 144 23.32 -10.83 -5.65
N ARG A 145 22.20 -11.57 -5.53
CA ARG A 145 22.07 -12.65 -4.56
C ARG A 145 22.74 -13.91 -5.10
N ARG A 146 23.76 -14.35 -4.36
CA ARG A 146 24.35 -15.67 -4.39
C ARG A 146 23.27 -16.73 -4.13
N GLY A 147 23.24 -17.77 -4.94
CA GLY A 147 22.18 -18.78 -4.94
C GLY A 147 22.02 -19.53 -3.62
N SER A 148 20.78 -19.92 -3.33
CA SER A 148 20.50 -21.03 -2.43
C SER A 148 19.19 -21.72 -2.83
N VAL A 149 19.26 -23.05 -2.75
CA VAL A 149 18.33 -24.06 -3.24
C VAL A 149 17.20 -24.23 -2.22
N ALA A 150 15.97 -23.84 -2.57
CA ALA A 150 14.72 -24.43 -2.08
C ALA A 150 13.51 -23.63 -2.57
N THR A 151 12.93 -24.03 -3.70
CA THR A 151 11.49 -23.92 -4.01
C THR A 151 11.25 -24.48 -5.41
N SER A 152 10.98 -25.77 -5.48
CA SER A 152 10.48 -26.41 -6.69
C SER A 152 9.67 -27.63 -6.31
N LEU A 153 8.44 -27.41 -5.81
CA LEU A 153 7.29 -28.32 -5.85
C LEU A 153 6.09 -27.38 -5.58
N SER A 154 5.19 -27.03 -6.48
CA SER A 154 4.47 -27.88 -7.43
C SER A 154 3.60 -27.01 -8.37
N SER A 155 3.81 -27.16 -9.68
CA SER A 155 2.74 -27.21 -10.70
C SER A 155 3.36 -27.79 -11.97
N GLY A 156 3.16 -29.09 -12.15
CA GLY A 156 3.58 -29.82 -13.34
C GLY A 156 2.48 -29.85 -14.39
N ILE A 157 2.91 -29.69 -15.65
CA ILE A 157 2.37 -30.13 -16.97
C ILE A 157 2.52 -28.93 -17.92
N GLY A 158 3.40 -28.86 -18.91
CA GLY A 158 4.48 -29.72 -19.38
C GLY A 158 5.04 -29.08 -20.64
N ARG A 159 6.31 -28.65 -20.62
CA ARG A 159 7.15 -28.48 -21.82
C ARG A 159 8.61 -28.46 -21.38
N ASP A 160 9.41 -29.33 -21.98
CA ASP A 160 10.78 -29.65 -21.61
C ASP A 160 11.68 -28.42 -21.49
N GLN A 161 12.39 -28.38 -20.37
CA GLN A 161 13.56 -27.57 -20.15
C GLN A 161 14.75 -28.25 -20.85
N THR A 162 15.26 -27.65 -21.92
CA THR A 162 16.69 -27.69 -22.20
C THR A 162 17.29 -26.42 -21.63
N SER A 163 17.97 -26.57 -20.50
CA SER A 163 18.92 -25.58 -19.98
C SER A 163 19.98 -25.28 -21.03
N GLU A 164 19.82 -24.18 -21.76
CA GLU A 164 20.97 -23.39 -22.21
C GLU A 164 21.08 -22.19 -21.27
N SER A 165 21.67 -22.46 -20.10
CA SER A 165 22.41 -21.44 -19.37
C SER A 165 23.41 -20.85 -20.36
N ALA A 166 23.16 -19.63 -20.83
CA ALA A 166 24.10 -18.90 -21.67
C ALA A 166 25.50 -19.02 -21.05
N ALA A 167 26.43 -19.52 -21.86
CA ALA A 167 27.80 -19.81 -21.47
C ALA A 167 28.39 -18.58 -20.77
N ALA A 168 28.79 -18.75 -19.51
CA ALA A 168 29.71 -17.83 -18.86
C ALA A 168 30.92 -17.66 -19.80
N SER A 169 31.15 -16.43 -20.27
CA SER A 169 32.28 -16.12 -21.15
C SER A 169 33.55 -16.62 -20.47
N THR A 170 34.23 -17.56 -21.12
CA THR A 170 35.42 -18.22 -20.57
C THR A 170 36.66 -17.31 -20.59
N ASP A 171 36.50 -16.06 -21.03
CA ASP A 171 37.54 -15.04 -21.11
C ASP A 171 37.33 -13.97 -20.00
N PRO A 172 38.29 -13.81 -19.07
CA PRO A 172 38.19 -12.86 -17.96
C PRO A 172 38.19 -11.38 -18.39
N ASN A 173 38.46 -11.09 -19.67
CA ASN A 173 38.49 -9.74 -20.23
C ASN A 173 37.21 -9.37 -21.00
N ILE A 174 36.21 -10.26 -21.04
CA ILE A 174 34.93 -10.03 -21.72
C ILE A 174 33.80 -10.01 -20.69
N VAL A 175 33.01 -8.94 -20.70
CA VAL A 175 31.81 -8.79 -19.86
C VAL A 175 30.59 -8.65 -20.75
N VAL A 176 29.62 -9.56 -20.60
CA VAL A 176 28.30 -9.40 -21.22
C VAL A 176 27.38 -8.71 -20.23
N LEU A 177 26.95 -7.49 -20.53
CA LEU A 177 26.07 -6.73 -19.64
C LEU A 177 24.62 -7.19 -19.78
N PRO A 178 23.93 -7.56 -18.69
CA PRO A 178 22.52 -7.91 -18.76
C PRO A 178 21.61 -6.67 -18.92
N ARG A 179 22.11 -5.46 -18.68
CA ARG A 179 21.41 -4.16 -18.87
C ARG A 179 22.40 -2.99 -18.90
N PHE A 180 21.97 -1.83 -19.37
CA PHE A 180 22.76 -0.58 -19.34
C PHE A 180 22.87 -0.02 -17.92
N GLU A 181 24.08 0.34 -17.49
CA GLU A 181 24.33 0.82 -16.12
C GLU A 181 24.13 2.34 -15.95
N ASP A 182 24.05 3.10 -17.05
CA ASP A 182 24.11 4.57 -17.06
C ASP A 182 22.77 5.33 -17.04
N VAL A 183 21.65 4.64 -16.77
CA VAL A 183 20.31 5.25 -16.89
C VAL A 183 19.94 6.19 -15.71
N ALA A 184 20.69 6.17 -14.59
CA ALA A 184 20.29 6.86 -13.36
C ALA A 184 21.27 7.93 -12.81
N ARG A 185 22.32 8.34 -13.53
CA ARG A 185 23.31 9.32 -13.02
C ARG A 185 23.31 10.63 -13.79
N ARG A 186 22.24 11.42 -13.62
CA ARG A 186 22.33 12.88 -13.75
C ARG A 186 21.61 13.55 -12.60
N THR A 187 22.30 13.70 -11.48
CA THR A 187 22.19 14.88 -10.62
C THR A 187 23.26 14.86 -9.53
N THR A 188 23.84 16.05 -9.32
CA THR A 188 24.75 16.53 -8.24
C THR A 188 26.22 16.70 -8.71
N PHE A 189 26.94 17.83 -8.56
CA PHE A 189 26.79 19.12 -7.86
C PHE A 189 27.52 20.23 -8.66
N GLY A 190 27.15 21.51 -8.49
CA GLY A 190 28.00 22.65 -8.90
C GLY A 190 27.27 23.98 -9.11
N SER A 191 27.41 24.89 -8.16
CA SER A 191 27.00 26.31 -8.20
C SER A 191 27.47 27.03 -9.48
N THR A 192 26.55 27.71 -10.18
CA THR A 192 26.79 29.05 -10.75
C THR A 192 25.48 29.65 -11.24
N VAL A 193 25.23 30.89 -10.81
CA VAL A 193 24.17 31.77 -11.27
C VAL A 193 24.24 31.90 -12.78
N SER A 194 23.19 31.48 -13.49
CA SER A 194 22.94 31.86 -14.88
C SER A 194 21.45 31.84 -15.16
N ARG A 195 20.87 33.03 -15.33
CA ARG A 195 19.50 33.24 -15.84
C ARG A 195 19.41 32.70 -17.27
N PRO A 196 18.30 32.06 -17.66
CA PRO A 196 17.86 32.06 -19.04
C PRO A 196 16.56 32.85 -19.24
N HIS A 197 16.43 33.32 -20.47
CA HIS A 197 15.49 34.28 -21.00
C HIS A 197 14.02 33.83 -21.04
N LEU A 198 13.15 34.83 -21.06
CA LEU A 198 11.70 34.82 -21.31
C LEU A 198 11.28 34.18 -22.64
N SER A 199 10.17 33.41 -22.65
CA SER A 199 8.93 33.53 -23.48
C SER A 199 8.05 32.23 -23.40
N PRO A 200 6.74 32.19 -23.74
CA PRO A 200 5.62 32.54 -22.85
C PRO A 200 4.49 31.49 -22.70
N LEU A 201 3.76 31.61 -21.58
CA LEU A 201 2.32 31.32 -21.33
C LEU A 201 1.71 29.92 -21.63
N LEU A 202 1.37 29.19 -20.56
CA LEU A 202 0.06 28.57 -20.32
C LEU A 202 -0.16 28.53 -18.79
N LYS A 203 -1.22 29.18 -18.31
CA LYS A 203 -1.52 29.35 -16.88
C LYS A 203 -2.03 28.03 -16.27
N GLN A 204 -1.16 27.30 -15.58
CA GLN A 204 -1.55 26.38 -14.51
C GLN A 204 -1.33 27.08 -13.17
N ASN A 205 -2.36 27.14 -12.34
CA ASN A 205 -2.24 27.61 -10.96
C ASN A 205 -1.59 26.49 -10.12
N SER A 206 -0.26 26.40 -10.18
CA SER A 206 0.56 25.64 -9.23
C SER A 206 0.87 26.54 -8.02
N PHE A 207 0.53 26.07 -6.82
CA PHE A 207 0.87 26.73 -5.56
C PHE A 207 2.39 26.94 -5.44
N LYS A 208 2.84 28.20 -5.33
CA LYS A 208 4.22 28.55 -4.98
C LYS A 208 4.37 28.50 -3.47
N LEU A 209 5.27 27.65 -3.00
CA LEU A 209 5.84 27.70 -1.66
C LEU A 209 6.88 28.83 -1.65
N GLU A 210 6.57 29.99 -1.06
CA GLU A 210 7.59 31.01 -0.79
C GLU A 210 8.43 30.63 0.43
N GLY A 211 9.71 31.01 0.36
CA GLY A 211 10.81 30.46 1.13
C GLY A 211 10.85 30.86 2.60
N SER A 212 11.52 29.97 3.34
CA SER A 212 11.99 30.12 4.71
C SER A 212 12.77 31.42 4.91
N GLU A 213 12.26 32.34 5.73
CA GLU A 213 13.07 33.34 6.43
C GLU A 213 13.48 32.78 7.79
N GLU A 214 14.76 32.95 8.11
CA GLU A 214 15.43 32.49 9.32
C GLU A 214 14.80 33.07 10.60
N ALA A 215 14.79 32.23 11.64
CA ALA A 215 14.27 32.52 12.96
C ALA A 215 14.93 33.75 13.62
N ALA A 216 14.10 34.71 14.03
CA ALA A 216 14.42 35.64 15.11
C ALA A 216 13.68 35.19 16.37
N ILE A 217 14.44 34.68 17.34
CA ILE A 217 13.98 34.36 18.70
C ILE A 217 13.49 35.67 19.33
N THR A 218 12.18 35.79 19.55
CA THR A 218 11.61 36.81 20.43
C THR A 218 10.76 36.08 21.47
N GLU A 219 11.31 35.94 22.67
CA GLU A 219 10.54 35.60 23.87
C GLU A 219 9.58 36.77 24.14
N GLU A 220 8.30 36.61 23.80
CA GLU A 220 7.25 37.54 24.20
C GLU A 220 6.77 37.19 25.62
N PRO A 221 6.74 38.16 26.55
CA PRO A 221 6.39 37.91 27.93
C PRO A 221 4.88 37.73 28.08
N GLU A 222 4.49 36.83 28.99
CA GLU A 222 3.11 36.66 29.46
C GLU A 222 2.54 38.00 29.92
N LYS A 223 1.71 38.62 29.06
CA LYS A 223 0.78 39.67 29.45
C LYS A 223 -0.63 39.14 29.31
N MET A 224 -1.17 38.84 30.48
CA MET A 224 -2.56 38.57 30.78
C MET A 224 -3.43 39.74 30.30
N ASP A 225 -3.94 39.64 29.08
CA ASP A 225 -5.02 40.49 28.58
C ASP A 225 -6.31 39.66 28.53
N THR A 226 -7.13 39.88 29.55
CA THR A 226 -8.43 39.25 29.71
C THR A 226 -9.38 39.98 28.76
N THR A 227 -9.96 39.25 27.79
CA THR A 227 -11.01 39.62 26.81
C THR A 227 -10.60 39.66 25.33
N GLN A 228 -10.18 38.50 24.80
CA GLN A 228 -10.50 38.15 23.41
C GLN A 228 -11.28 36.84 23.41
N SER A 229 -12.54 36.91 23.01
CA SER A 229 -13.33 35.74 22.60
C SER A 229 -12.51 34.96 21.57
N THR A 230 -11.91 33.83 21.93
CA THR A 230 -11.40 32.86 20.96
C THR A 230 -12.53 32.60 19.97
N SER A 231 -12.34 32.89 18.67
CA SER A 231 -13.41 32.69 17.69
C SER A 231 -13.82 31.21 17.69
N GLN A 232 -15.11 30.92 17.50
CA GLN A 232 -15.62 29.54 17.45
C GLN A 232 -14.87 28.69 16.42
N GLU A 233 -14.48 29.31 15.30
CA GLU A 233 -13.64 28.71 14.25
C GLU A 233 -12.25 28.28 14.75
N ALA A 234 -11.61 29.07 15.63
CA ALA A 234 -10.33 28.71 16.22
C ALA A 234 -10.46 27.53 17.19
N ILE A 235 -11.59 27.44 17.90
CA ILE A 235 -11.91 26.28 18.76
C ILE A 235 -12.09 25.03 17.89
N TYR A 236 -12.87 25.11 16.82
CA TYR A 236 -13.09 24.00 15.89
C TYR A 236 -11.82 23.56 15.18
N SER A 237 -10.98 24.50 14.74
CA SER A 237 -9.69 24.16 14.11
C SER A 237 -8.76 23.43 15.08
N ARG A 238 -8.66 23.90 16.34
CA ARG A 238 -7.89 23.22 17.39
C ARG A 238 -8.46 21.82 17.68
N GLN A 239 -9.77 21.70 17.75
CA GLN A 239 -10.44 20.42 17.99
C GLN A 239 -10.21 19.42 16.85
N PHE A 240 -10.28 19.89 15.60
CA PHE A 240 -9.96 19.07 14.43
C PHE A 240 -8.58 18.46 14.57
N ARG A 241 -7.58 19.32 14.83
CA ARG A 241 -6.17 18.97 14.89
C ARG A 241 -5.83 17.97 16.00
N HIS A 242 -6.35 18.20 17.20
CA HIS A 242 -5.89 17.46 18.38
C HIS A 242 -6.79 16.29 18.78
N VAL A 243 -8.04 16.24 18.29
CA VAL A 243 -9.00 15.21 18.67
C VAL A 243 -9.45 14.42 17.45
N VAL A 244 -10.05 15.09 16.46
CA VAL A 244 -10.63 14.42 15.29
C VAL A 244 -9.54 13.72 14.48
N TRP A 245 -8.50 14.46 14.08
CA TRP A 245 -7.46 13.94 13.19
C TRP A 245 -6.67 12.79 13.82
N LYS A 246 -6.37 12.91 15.12
CA LYS A 246 -5.68 11.86 15.90
C LYS A 246 -6.44 10.52 15.87
N GLN A 247 -7.77 10.57 15.85
CA GLN A 247 -8.63 9.39 15.81
C GLN A 247 -8.84 8.83 14.40
N LEU A 248 -8.84 9.70 13.38
CA LEU A 248 -8.95 9.29 11.98
C LEU A 248 -7.67 8.61 11.47
N VAL A 249 -6.52 9.06 11.96
CA VAL A 249 -5.21 8.63 11.47
C VAL A 249 -4.38 8.05 12.62
N PRO A 250 -4.66 6.81 13.04
CA PRO A 250 -3.83 6.14 14.03
C PRO A 250 -2.41 5.96 13.45
N ALA A 251 -1.38 6.12 14.30
CA ALA A 251 0.03 5.94 13.96
C ALA A 251 0.68 7.01 13.05
N GLU A 252 0.15 8.25 13.01
CA GLU A 252 0.84 9.36 12.35
C GLU A 252 2.05 9.87 13.17
N LEU A 253 3.15 10.23 12.48
CA LEU A 253 4.29 10.89 13.12
C LEU A 253 3.89 12.26 13.70
N GLY A 254 4.49 12.63 14.84
CA GLY A 254 4.29 13.97 15.43
C GLY A 254 3.03 14.15 16.27
N GLN A 255 2.26 13.08 16.55
CA GLN A 255 1.08 13.14 17.42
C GLN A 255 1.37 13.59 18.87
N ARG A 256 2.63 13.53 19.33
CA ARG A 256 3.05 13.90 20.70
C ARG A 256 3.79 15.24 20.79
N ASP A 257 4.56 15.63 19.77
CA ASP A 257 5.41 16.84 19.78
C ASP A 257 4.85 17.96 18.88
N GLY A 258 3.65 18.45 19.21
CA GLY A 258 3.12 19.70 18.62
C GLY A 258 2.67 19.62 17.14
N MET A 259 2.51 18.42 16.56
CA MET A 259 1.96 18.19 15.21
C MET A 259 2.78 18.85 14.07
N LEU A 260 4.07 19.10 14.27
CA LEU A 260 4.97 19.51 13.20
C LEU A 260 5.19 18.31 12.27
N GLY A 261 4.74 18.41 11.00
CA GLY A 261 4.84 17.31 10.04
C GLY A 261 3.65 16.34 9.97
N SER A 262 2.50 16.67 10.58
CA SER A 262 1.23 15.95 10.37
C SER A 262 0.53 16.37 9.06
N SER A 263 -0.19 15.45 8.45
CA SER A 263 -1.05 15.65 7.26
C SER A 263 -2.22 16.59 7.52
N VAL A 264 -2.54 16.88 8.78
CA VAL A 264 -3.57 17.86 9.13
C VAL A 264 -3.31 19.22 8.48
N HIS A 265 -2.04 19.64 8.38
CA HIS A 265 -1.67 20.92 7.77
C HIS A 265 -2.00 20.97 6.28
N LEU A 266 -1.94 19.84 5.57
CA LEU A 266 -2.34 19.76 4.17
C LEU A 266 -3.86 19.96 4.03
N LEU A 267 -4.64 19.39 4.95
CA LEU A 267 -6.08 19.60 4.98
C LEU A 267 -6.42 21.05 5.35
N GLU A 268 -5.78 21.63 6.36
CA GLU A 268 -5.98 23.02 6.78
C GLU A 268 -5.63 24.00 5.65
N ALA A 269 -4.49 23.78 4.97
CA ALA A 269 -4.08 24.60 3.82
C ALA A 269 -5.04 24.45 2.63
N ALA A 270 -5.50 23.22 2.34
CA ALA A 270 -6.49 22.99 1.30
C ALA A 270 -7.84 23.65 1.65
N ALA A 271 -8.29 23.53 2.91
CA ALA A 271 -9.52 24.11 3.41
C ALA A 271 -9.53 25.63 3.31
N ALA A 272 -8.40 26.30 3.57
CA ALA A 272 -8.27 27.75 3.41
C ALA A 272 -8.54 28.23 1.97
N SER A 273 -8.35 27.36 0.97
CA SER A 273 -8.55 27.65 -0.44
C SER A 273 -9.81 27.02 -1.06
N PHE A 274 -10.48 26.10 -0.34
CA PHE A 274 -11.61 25.33 -0.84
C PHE A 274 -12.76 25.32 0.19
N THR A 275 -13.71 26.25 0.03
CA THR A 275 -14.82 26.47 0.97
C THR A 275 -15.63 25.23 1.36
N PRO A 276 -15.97 24.30 0.45
CA PRO A 276 -16.67 23.07 0.85
C PRO A 276 -15.89 22.23 1.86
N LEU A 277 -14.57 22.14 1.70
CA LEU A 277 -13.69 21.40 2.60
C LEU A 277 -13.59 22.07 3.97
N PHE A 278 -13.51 23.40 3.99
CA PHE A 278 -13.56 24.18 5.24
C PHE A 278 -14.82 23.85 6.04
N HIS A 279 -15.99 23.90 5.41
CA HIS A 279 -17.24 23.58 6.09
C HIS A 279 -17.32 22.12 6.55
N ALA A 280 -16.86 21.16 5.75
CA ALA A 280 -16.80 19.75 6.18
C ALA A 280 -15.88 19.56 7.39
N MET A 281 -14.72 20.23 7.42
CA MET A 281 -13.78 20.21 8.54
C MET A 281 -14.40 20.81 9.81
N MET A 282 -15.09 21.95 9.70
CA MET A 282 -15.80 22.56 10.83
C MET A 282 -16.95 21.67 11.33
N ALA A 283 -17.69 21.03 10.42
CA ALA A 283 -18.82 20.15 10.77
C ALA A 283 -18.38 18.97 11.64
N VAL A 284 -17.33 18.25 11.24
CA VAL A 284 -16.79 17.11 12.01
C VAL A 284 -16.21 17.59 13.35
N SER A 285 -15.57 18.76 13.37
CA SER A 285 -15.00 19.34 14.58
C SER A 285 -16.07 19.71 15.61
N ALA A 286 -17.11 20.42 15.17
CA ALA A 286 -18.25 20.77 16.00
C ALA A 286 -18.98 19.52 16.50
N LEU A 287 -19.12 18.49 15.66
CA LEU A 287 -19.72 17.22 16.04
C LEU A 287 -18.95 16.55 17.20
N SER A 288 -17.61 16.56 17.16
CA SER A 288 -16.78 15.99 18.23
C SER A 288 -16.94 16.69 19.59
N LEU A 289 -17.40 17.95 19.60
CA LEU A 289 -17.68 18.71 20.82
C LEU A 289 -19.14 18.54 21.29
N SER A 290 -20.02 18.05 20.41
CA SER A 290 -21.46 17.94 20.66
C SER A 290 -21.85 16.98 21.79
N SER A 291 -20.95 16.07 22.16
CA SER A 291 -21.08 15.19 23.33
C SER A 291 -21.24 15.97 24.63
N ASN A 292 -20.72 17.20 24.69
CA ASN A 292 -20.68 18.06 25.87
C ASN A 292 -21.54 19.34 25.74
N ASP A 293 -21.91 19.75 24.51
CA ASP A 293 -22.64 21.00 24.25
C ASP A 293 -23.70 20.82 23.14
N GLY A 294 -24.98 21.03 23.48
CA GLY A 294 -26.10 20.94 22.55
C GLY A 294 -26.04 21.97 21.41
N ASN A 295 -25.38 23.11 21.61
CA ASN A 295 -25.19 24.12 20.58
C ASN A 295 -24.22 23.64 19.49
N ALA A 296 -23.15 22.94 19.87
CA ALA A 296 -22.16 22.41 18.93
C ALA A 296 -22.77 21.38 17.95
N ARG A 297 -23.84 20.67 18.34
CA ARG A 297 -24.59 19.79 17.43
C ARG A 297 -25.29 20.56 16.31
N LEU A 298 -25.89 21.70 16.64
CA LEU A 298 -26.58 22.56 15.67
C LEU A 298 -25.56 23.19 14.71
N ASP A 299 -24.45 23.68 15.25
CA ASP A 299 -23.34 24.22 14.44
C ASP A 299 -22.77 23.17 13.49
N ALA A 300 -22.61 21.92 13.97
CA ALA A 300 -22.14 20.81 13.14
C ALA A 300 -23.08 20.56 11.94
N LEU A 301 -24.39 20.54 12.18
CA LEU A 301 -25.40 20.39 11.12
C LEU A 301 -25.40 21.59 10.17
N GLN A 302 -25.26 22.80 10.69
CA GLN A 302 -25.22 24.02 9.88
C GLN A 302 -24.03 24.00 8.91
N HIS A 303 -22.83 23.67 9.39
CA HIS A 303 -21.65 23.57 8.53
C HIS A 303 -21.77 22.44 7.52
N TYR A 304 -22.33 21.28 7.91
CA TYR A 304 -22.62 20.20 6.98
C TYR A 304 -23.56 20.67 5.85
N GLN A 305 -24.65 21.36 6.20
CA GLN A 305 -25.61 21.90 5.23
C GLN A 305 -25.03 23.02 4.35
N GLN A 306 -23.99 23.73 4.81
CA GLN A 306 -23.25 24.71 3.99
C GLN A 306 -22.27 24.04 3.02
N ALA A 307 -21.68 22.91 3.40
CA ALA A 307 -20.71 22.19 2.56
C ALA A 307 -21.35 21.67 1.26
N LEU A 308 -22.56 21.13 1.31
CA LEU A 308 -23.25 20.55 0.14
C LEU A 308 -23.52 21.54 -1.02
N PRO A 309 -24.19 22.69 -0.79
CA PRO A 309 -24.39 23.68 -1.85
C PRO A 309 -23.09 24.35 -2.27
N ALA A 310 -22.12 24.55 -1.36
CA ALA A 310 -20.80 25.04 -1.74
C ALA A 310 -20.11 24.07 -2.71
N LEU A 311 -20.22 22.76 -2.46
CA LEU A 311 -19.69 21.71 -3.32
C LEU A 311 -20.38 21.74 -4.69
N GLN A 312 -21.71 21.82 -4.74
CA GLN A 312 -22.48 21.93 -5.99
C GLN A 312 -22.10 23.17 -6.80
N ASN A 313 -21.86 24.31 -6.14
CA ASN A 313 -21.44 25.54 -6.81
C ASN A 313 -20.01 25.46 -7.38
N THR A 314 -19.16 24.62 -6.77
CA THR A 314 -17.76 24.45 -7.15
C THR A 314 -17.58 23.40 -8.24
N LEU A 315 -18.38 22.33 -8.21
CA LEU A 315 -18.35 21.23 -9.18
C LEU A 315 -19.16 21.60 -10.44
N LYS A 316 -18.52 22.26 -11.42
CA LYS A 316 -19.16 22.68 -12.68
C LYS A 316 -18.93 21.70 -13.83
N GLY A 317 -17.93 20.82 -13.71
CA GLY A 317 -17.63 19.77 -14.68
C GLY A 317 -16.94 18.54 -14.06
N PRO A 318 -16.67 17.51 -14.88
CA PRO A 318 -15.99 16.28 -14.43
C PRO A 318 -14.55 16.54 -13.98
N GLU A 319 -13.87 17.52 -14.57
CA GLU A 319 -12.52 17.94 -14.16
C GLU A 319 -12.49 18.42 -12.70
N ASP A 320 -13.52 19.18 -12.28
CA ASP A 320 -13.63 19.71 -10.92
C ASP A 320 -13.83 18.60 -9.88
N LEU A 321 -14.48 17.49 -10.27
CA LEU A 321 -14.70 16.32 -9.42
C LEU A 321 -13.38 15.59 -9.10
N SER A 322 -12.41 15.67 -10.01
CA SER A 322 -11.08 15.10 -9.81
C SER A 322 -10.18 15.94 -8.91
N SER A 323 -10.62 17.11 -8.43
CA SER A 323 -9.81 18.01 -7.60
C SER A 323 -9.54 17.47 -6.18
N ASP A 324 -8.40 17.87 -5.60
CA ASP A 324 -8.04 17.52 -4.22
C ASP A 324 -9.09 17.99 -3.21
N GLY A 325 -9.62 19.20 -3.42
CA GLY A 325 -10.68 19.76 -2.57
C GLY A 325 -11.94 18.92 -2.58
N ALA A 326 -12.41 18.46 -3.74
CA ALA A 326 -13.59 17.61 -3.86
C ALA A 326 -13.40 16.25 -3.19
N PHE A 327 -12.26 15.60 -3.43
CA PHE A 327 -11.91 14.31 -2.82
C PHE A 327 -11.88 14.39 -1.28
N LEU A 328 -11.14 15.36 -0.73
CA LEU A 328 -11.01 15.55 0.72
C LEU A 328 -12.35 15.97 1.36
N THR A 329 -13.16 16.77 0.66
CA THR A 329 -14.50 17.16 1.16
C THR A 329 -15.38 15.93 1.32
N HIS A 330 -15.47 15.07 0.30
CA HIS A 330 -16.27 13.86 0.39
C HIS A 330 -15.77 12.88 1.44
N PHE A 331 -14.45 12.80 1.66
CA PHE A 331 -13.88 12.01 2.75
C PHE A 331 -14.33 12.51 4.12
N LEU A 332 -14.26 13.82 4.39
CA LEU A 332 -14.72 14.37 5.67
C LEU A 332 -16.25 14.31 5.83
N LEU A 333 -17.02 14.45 4.75
CA LEU A 333 -18.47 14.26 4.80
C LEU A 333 -18.84 12.80 5.07
N LEU A 334 -18.10 11.83 4.54
CA LEU A 334 -18.24 10.42 4.90
C LEU A 334 -18.02 10.22 6.40
N VAL A 335 -16.94 10.78 6.95
CA VAL A 335 -16.65 10.74 8.40
C VAL A 335 -17.79 11.37 9.20
N TYR A 336 -18.29 12.53 8.79
CA TYR A 336 -19.42 13.20 9.44
C TYR A 336 -20.66 12.31 9.46
N GLU A 337 -21.08 11.79 8.30
CA GLU A 337 -22.28 10.95 8.17
C GLU A 337 -22.19 9.68 9.04
N ILE A 338 -21.00 9.07 9.09
CA ILE A 338 -20.74 7.92 9.95
C ILE A 338 -20.85 8.33 11.42
N ALA A 339 -20.17 9.39 11.85
CA ALA A 339 -20.14 9.81 13.26
C ALA A 339 -21.48 10.37 13.77
N ALA A 340 -22.26 11.00 12.89
CA ALA A 340 -23.55 11.62 13.20
C ALA A 340 -24.73 10.65 13.09
N ALA A 341 -24.53 9.45 12.54
CA ALA A 341 -25.58 8.47 12.27
C ALA A 341 -26.47 8.23 13.51
N GLU A 342 -27.78 8.39 13.32
CA GLU A 342 -28.79 8.03 14.32
C GLU A 342 -29.50 6.73 13.91
N ALA A 343 -29.99 5.99 14.91
CA ALA A 343 -30.82 4.83 14.69
C ALA A 343 -32.08 5.26 13.89
N ASP A 344 -32.34 4.58 12.77
CA ASP A 344 -33.49 4.76 11.88
C ASP A 344 -33.51 5.99 10.94
N ASP A 345 -32.48 6.85 10.93
CA ASP A 345 -32.42 8.00 10.02
C ASP A 345 -31.73 7.67 8.68
N SER A 346 -32.21 8.29 7.60
CA SER A 346 -31.57 8.19 6.29
C SER A 346 -30.24 8.93 6.31
N ASN A 347 -29.13 8.21 6.20
CA ASN A 347 -27.78 8.77 6.14
C ASN A 347 -27.17 8.63 4.74
N LEU A 348 -26.22 9.52 4.42
CA LEU A 348 -25.63 9.64 3.08
C LEU A 348 -24.23 9.02 2.97
N TRP A 349 -23.76 8.29 4.00
CA TRP A 349 -22.43 7.68 4.00
C TRP A 349 -22.21 6.79 2.76
N SER A 350 -23.21 5.98 2.38
CA SER A 350 -23.10 5.08 1.23
C SER A 350 -22.95 5.87 -0.08
N GLN A 351 -23.68 6.97 -0.23
CA GLN A 351 -23.56 7.87 -1.38
C GLN A 351 -22.19 8.54 -1.43
N HIS A 352 -21.66 9.01 -0.30
CA HIS A 352 -20.31 9.57 -0.24
C HIS A 352 -19.24 8.53 -0.56
N LEU A 353 -19.40 7.29 -0.08
CA LEU A 353 -18.50 6.19 -0.38
C LEU A 353 -18.50 5.83 -1.88
N SER A 354 -19.67 5.71 -2.52
CA SER A 354 -19.77 5.50 -3.96
C SER A 354 -19.19 6.67 -4.76
N THR A 355 -19.35 7.91 -4.26
CA THR A 355 -18.76 9.10 -4.90
C THR A 355 -17.23 9.09 -4.78
N LEU A 356 -16.69 8.71 -3.62
CA LEU A 356 -15.25 8.56 -3.40
C LEU A 356 -14.65 7.48 -4.29
N LEU A 357 -15.36 6.35 -4.48
CA LEU A 357 -14.93 5.32 -5.44
C LEU A 357 -14.82 5.91 -6.85
N ARG A 358 -15.84 6.65 -7.29
CA ARG A 358 -15.84 7.31 -8.60
C ARG A 358 -14.69 8.32 -8.73
N ILE A 359 -14.44 9.13 -7.71
CA ILE A 359 -13.34 10.10 -7.70
C ILE A 359 -11.99 9.38 -7.78
N ALA A 360 -11.79 8.31 -6.99
CA ALA A 360 -10.55 7.55 -6.98
C ALA A 360 -10.23 6.93 -8.35
N LEU A 361 -11.24 6.33 -9.01
CA LEU A 361 -11.09 5.78 -10.36
C LEU A 361 -10.77 6.88 -11.39
N LEU A 362 -11.51 8.00 -11.36
CA LEU A 362 -11.29 9.14 -12.25
C LEU A 362 -9.88 9.73 -12.09
N ARG A 363 -9.42 9.92 -10.85
CA ARG A 363 -8.09 10.47 -10.55
C ARG A 363 -6.98 9.53 -10.99
N ARG A 364 -7.17 8.21 -10.88
CA ARG A 364 -6.24 7.22 -11.44
C ARG A 364 -6.17 7.33 -12.96
N GLU A 365 -7.31 7.45 -13.65
CA GLU A 365 -7.35 7.58 -15.11
C GLU A 365 -6.68 8.88 -15.59
N LEU A 366 -6.90 10.00 -14.89
CA LEU A 366 -6.37 11.31 -15.30
C LEU A 366 -4.91 11.53 -14.90
N PHE A 367 -4.49 11.05 -13.73
CA PHE A 367 -3.18 11.36 -13.15
C PHE A 367 -2.23 10.16 -13.09
N GLY A 368 -2.69 8.95 -13.42
CA GLY A 368 -1.92 7.71 -13.34
C GLY A 368 -1.72 7.19 -11.90
N GLY A 369 -2.18 7.92 -10.89
CA GLY A 369 -2.04 7.56 -9.49
C GLY A 369 -2.74 8.56 -8.56
N GLU A 370 -2.85 8.20 -7.28
CA GLU A 370 -3.47 9.06 -6.27
C GLU A 370 -2.41 9.83 -5.48
N ARG A 371 -2.65 11.13 -5.27
CA ARG A 371 -1.81 12.02 -4.46
C ARG A 371 -1.90 11.72 -2.96
N PHE A 372 -3.06 11.23 -2.51
CA PHE A 372 -3.33 10.86 -1.12
C PHE A 372 -3.63 9.35 -0.98
N PRO A 373 -2.68 8.47 -1.32
CA PRO A 373 -2.92 7.02 -1.34
C PRO A 373 -3.27 6.45 0.05
N TYR A 374 -2.76 7.06 1.12
CA TYR A 374 -3.13 6.71 2.49
C TYR A 374 -4.62 6.97 2.80
N ILE A 375 -5.25 7.98 2.20
CA ILE A 375 -6.70 8.22 2.37
C ILE A 375 -7.50 7.14 1.66
N ILE A 376 -7.05 6.67 0.48
CA ILE A 376 -7.67 5.52 -0.19
C ILE A 376 -7.60 4.28 0.70
N TRP A 377 -6.46 4.05 1.35
CA TRP A 377 -6.31 2.97 2.34
C TRP A 377 -7.28 3.12 3.52
N TRP A 378 -7.50 4.33 4.03
CA TRP A 378 -8.47 4.54 5.12
C TRP A 378 -9.92 4.34 4.67
N ILE A 379 -10.30 4.81 3.48
CA ILE A 379 -11.63 4.58 2.92
C ILE A 379 -11.88 3.08 2.73
N PHE A 380 -10.86 2.33 2.28
CA PHE A 380 -10.90 0.87 2.20
C PHE A 380 -11.22 0.23 3.56
N ASN A 381 -10.54 0.67 4.63
CA ASN A 381 -10.78 0.17 5.98
C ASN A 381 -12.17 0.56 6.53
N ILE A 382 -12.69 1.74 6.18
CA ILE A 382 -14.06 2.15 6.55
C ILE A 382 -15.11 1.22 5.93
N ASP A 383 -14.99 0.91 4.64
CA ASP A 383 -15.92 0.00 3.96
C ASP A 383 -15.75 -1.46 4.42
N LEU A 384 -14.53 -1.86 4.82
CA LEU A 384 -14.27 -3.13 5.47
C LEU A 384 -15.00 -3.26 6.81
N ASP A 385 -14.94 -2.24 7.68
CA ASP A 385 -15.70 -2.22 8.93
C ASP A 385 -17.21 -2.30 8.69
N ALA A 386 -17.70 -1.63 7.64
CA ALA A 386 -19.12 -1.67 7.25
C ALA A 386 -19.55 -3.08 6.78
N LEU A 387 -18.68 -3.82 6.11
CA LEU A 387 -18.91 -5.23 5.80
C LEU A 387 -18.97 -6.08 7.07
N PHE A 388 -18.02 -5.90 7.99
CA PHE A 388 -18.00 -6.65 9.25
C PHE A 388 -19.18 -6.35 10.16
N SER A 389 -19.80 -5.18 10.07
CA SER A 389 -21.03 -4.87 10.81
C SER A 389 -22.31 -5.36 10.11
N GLY A 390 -22.22 -5.72 8.83
CA GLY A 390 -23.37 -6.02 7.98
C GLY A 390 -24.14 -4.78 7.51
N ALA A 391 -23.64 -3.57 7.76
CA ALA A 391 -24.24 -2.31 7.31
C ALA A 391 -23.92 -1.99 5.83
N GLY A 392 -22.75 -2.47 5.36
CA GLY A 392 -22.24 -2.23 4.02
C GLY A 392 -22.27 -3.44 3.10
N ARG A 393 -22.06 -3.17 1.81
CA ARG A 393 -21.94 -4.18 0.74
C ARG A 393 -20.51 -4.38 0.27
N GLY A 394 -19.56 -3.56 0.71
CA GLY A 394 -18.17 -3.68 0.29
C GLY A 394 -17.92 -3.22 -1.14
N GLU A 395 -18.69 -2.25 -1.66
CA GLU A 395 -18.57 -1.80 -3.05
C GLU A 395 -17.19 -1.18 -3.33
N PHE A 396 -16.66 -0.42 -2.37
CA PHE A 396 -15.33 0.20 -2.50
C PHE A 396 -14.25 -0.88 -2.41
N VAL A 397 -14.31 -1.73 -1.38
CA VAL A 397 -13.36 -2.84 -1.18
C VAL A 397 -13.34 -3.79 -2.38
N SER A 398 -14.51 -4.24 -2.83
CA SER A 398 -14.65 -5.16 -3.97
C SER A 398 -14.11 -4.54 -5.26
N SER A 399 -14.45 -3.28 -5.55
CA SER A 399 -13.92 -2.59 -6.72
C SER A 399 -12.39 -2.44 -6.66
N MET A 400 -11.84 -2.16 -5.48
CA MET A 400 -10.40 -1.98 -5.31
C MET A 400 -9.62 -3.29 -5.50
N LEU A 401 -10.16 -4.40 -4.99
CA LEU A 401 -9.61 -5.74 -5.16
C LEU A 401 -9.70 -6.22 -6.62
N ASN A 402 -10.85 -6.02 -7.28
CA ASN A 402 -11.07 -6.54 -8.64
C ASN A 402 -10.30 -5.79 -9.73
N ASN A 403 -9.84 -4.56 -9.45
CA ASN A 403 -9.11 -3.72 -10.41
C ASN A 403 -7.62 -3.58 -10.06
N ASP A 404 -7.13 -4.29 -9.03
CA ASP A 404 -5.76 -4.21 -8.51
C ASP A 404 -5.27 -2.77 -8.27
N ILE A 405 -6.13 -1.97 -7.62
CA ILE A 405 -5.90 -0.53 -7.37
C ILE A 405 -5.62 -0.17 -5.92
N ILE A 406 -5.44 -1.18 -5.08
CA ILE A 406 -5.12 -0.95 -3.67
C ILE A 406 -3.70 -0.38 -3.60
N PRO A 407 -3.50 0.77 -2.92
CA PRO A 407 -2.16 1.32 -2.74
C PRO A 407 -1.22 0.30 -2.10
N PRO A 408 0.06 0.23 -2.53
CA PRO A 408 1.01 -0.68 -1.90
C PRO A 408 1.29 -0.28 -0.45
N PRO A 409 1.80 -1.21 0.39
CA PRO A 409 2.05 -0.96 1.82
C PRO A 409 2.90 0.28 2.11
N SER A 410 3.87 0.55 1.24
CA SER A 410 4.75 1.71 1.33
C SER A 410 4.05 3.04 1.07
N PHE A 411 2.72 3.11 0.96
CA PHE A 411 1.94 4.34 0.70
C PHE A 411 0.80 4.56 1.71
N HIS A 412 0.71 3.73 2.75
CA HIS A 412 -0.41 3.76 3.70
C HIS A 412 -0.24 4.79 4.83
N LEU A 413 0.96 5.35 5.00
CA LEU A 413 1.26 6.30 6.06
C LEU A 413 1.70 7.65 5.50
N TYR A 414 1.36 8.70 6.23
CA TYR A 414 1.93 10.04 6.08
C TYR A 414 3.06 10.26 7.11
N PRO A 415 4.09 11.10 6.83
CA PRO A 415 4.36 11.90 5.62
C PRO A 415 4.81 11.08 4.42
N LEU A 416 4.61 11.66 3.23
CA LEU A 416 5.05 11.09 1.95
C LEU A 416 6.39 11.70 1.52
N GLY A 417 7.30 10.86 1.03
CA GLY A 417 8.57 11.24 0.43
C GLY A 417 8.42 11.72 -1.02
N PRO A 418 9.55 12.07 -1.67
CA PRO A 418 9.54 12.63 -3.03
C PRO A 418 8.95 11.70 -4.10
N ASP A 419 9.03 10.39 -3.88
CA ASP A 419 8.47 9.34 -4.73
C ASP A 419 7.00 9.01 -4.39
N GLY A 420 6.41 9.73 -3.42
CA GLY A 420 5.07 9.51 -2.91
C GLY A 420 4.95 8.40 -1.87
N SER A 421 6.03 7.67 -1.55
CA SER A 421 6.01 6.61 -0.54
C SER A 421 6.05 7.16 0.89
N SER A 422 5.57 6.41 1.87
CA SER A 422 5.64 6.72 3.29
C SER A 422 7.09 6.88 3.73
N VAL A 423 7.40 8.02 4.35
CA VAL A 423 8.73 8.27 4.92
C VAL A 423 9.01 7.27 6.03
N VAL A 424 10.14 6.57 5.95
CA VAL A 424 10.62 5.62 6.96
C VAL A 424 11.75 6.26 7.76
N MET A 425 11.58 6.38 9.08
CA MET A 425 12.58 6.95 9.97
C MET A 425 13.71 5.95 10.26
N GLY A 426 14.89 6.46 10.62
CA GLY A 426 16.07 5.62 10.86
C GLY A 426 15.86 4.52 11.91
N GLU A 427 15.07 4.79 12.95
CA GLU A 427 14.77 3.85 14.04
C GLU A 427 13.83 2.70 13.65
N GLU A 428 13.14 2.81 12.50
CA GLU A 428 12.12 1.87 12.05
C GLU A 428 12.43 1.25 10.68
N LEU A 429 13.62 1.51 10.12
CA LEU A 429 14.07 0.96 8.82
C LEU A 429 13.97 -0.57 8.75
N ASP A 430 14.31 -1.26 9.84
CA ASP A 430 14.35 -2.72 9.89
C ASP A 430 12.98 -3.36 10.19
N THR A 431 12.03 -2.59 10.74
CA THR A 431 10.78 -3.14 11.28
C THR A 431 9.55 -2.69 10.51
N LEU A 432 9.46 -1.39 10.17
CA LEU A 432 8.26 -0.82 9.58
C LEU A 432 7.88 -1.43 8.23
N PRO A 433 8.78 -1.65 7.26
CA PRO A 433 8.39 -2.23 5.97
C PRO A 433 7.75 -3.61 6.13
N THR A 434 8.30 -4.44 7.02
CA THR A 434 7.76 -5.77 7.33
C THR A 434 6.40 -5.68 8.02
N ILE A 435 6.22 -4.73 8.94
CA ILE A 435 4.94 -4.52 9.65
C ILE A 435 3.88 -3.98 8.70
N LEU A 436 4.21 -3.05 7.80
CA LEU A 436 3.30 -2.55 6.78
C LEU A 436 2.87 -3.65 5.81
N GLN A 437 3.80 -4.51 5.39
CA GLN A 437 3.43 -5.67 4.59
C GLN A 437 2.48 -6.61 5.35
N LEU A 438 2.77 -6.90 6.63
CA LEU A 438 1.90 -7.74 7.46
C LEU A 438 0.49 -7.14 7.59
N ASP A 439 0.40 -5.85 7.91
CA ASP A 439 -0.87 -5.14 8.09
C ASP A 439 -1.71 -5.15 6.80
N TYR A 440 -1.06 -4.89 5.67
CA TYR A 440 -1.68 -4.98 4.35
C TYR A 440 -2.24 -6.38 4.06
N GLU A 441 -1.42 -7.42 4.20
CA GLU A 441 -1.82 -8.80 3.87
C GLU A 441 -2.94 -9.29 4.79
N VAL A 442 -2.87 -8.99 6.10
CA VAL A 442 -3.97 -9.31 7.04
C VAL A 442 -5.25 -8.59 6.62
N THR A 443 -5.16 -7.31 6.25
CA THR A 443 -6.32 -6.51 5.84
C THR A 443 -6.92 -6.99 4.53
N LEU A 444 -6.11 -7.45 3.56
CA LEU A 444 -6.61 -8.06 2.33
C LEU A 444 -7.33 -9.39 2.59
N LEU A 445 -6.78 -10.23 3.47
CA LEU A 445 -7.45 -11.47 3.88
C LEU A 445 -8.74 -11.19 4.64
N ALA A 446 -8.76 -10.17 5.50
CA ALA A 446 -9.95 -9.70 6.20
C ALA A 446 -11.04 -9.25 5.21
N ALA A 447 -10.67 -8.49 4.18
CA ALA A 447 -11.58 -8.05 3.12
C ALA A 447 -12.18 -9.23 2.34
N ARG A 448 -11.36 -10.21 1.95
CA ARG A 448 -11.83 -11.43 1.29
C ARG A 448 -12.78 -12.23 2.18
N LEU A 449 -12.47 -12.36 3.46
CA LEU A 449 -13.32 -13.02 4.45
C LEU A 449 -14.68 -12.30 4.60
N ALA A 450 -14.66 -10.97 4.70
CA ALA A 450 -15.86 -10.17 4.87
C ALA A 450 -16.77 -10.20 3.62
N LEU A 451 -16.19 -10.14 2.42
CA LEU A 451 -16.92 -10.32 1.15
C LEU A 451 -17.52 -11.73 1.03
N LEU A 452 -16.76 -12.77 1.38
CA LEU A 452 -17.25 -14.15 1.36
C LEU A 452 -18.43 -14.35 2.35
N SER A 453 -18.34 -13.76 3.54
CA SER A 453 -19.45 -13.73 4.51
C SER A 453 -20.68 -13.04 3.94
N HIS A 454 -20.48 -11.90 3.27
CA HIS A 454 -21.56 -11.19 2.60
C HIS A 454 -22.27 -12.08 1.56
N GLU A 455 -21.52 -12.80 0.73
CA GLU A 455 -22.06 -13.75 -0.24
C GLU A 455 -22.88 -14.88 0.44
N PHE A 456 -22.32 -15.53 1.46
CA PHE A 456 -23.00 -16.62 2.17
C PHE A 456 -24.29 -16.19 2.85
N ARG A 457 -24.32 -14.96 3.38
CA ARG A 457 -25.48 -14.36 4.05
C ARG A 457 -26.58 -13.94 3.07
N HIS A 458 -26.22 -13.59 1.84
CA HIS A 458 -27.17 -13.15 0.80
C HIS A 458 -27.60 -14.27 -0.16
N ASP A 459 -27.03 -15.46 -0.04
CA ASP A 459 -27.45 -16.65 -0.78
C ASP A 459 -28.83 -17.14 -0.31
N LYS A 460 -29.86 -16.70 -1.03
CA LYS A 460 -31.26 -17.08 -0.80
C LYS A 460 -31.55 -18.55 -1.07
N THR A 461 -30.69 -19.25 -1.82
CA THR A 461 -30.93 -20.64 -2.21
C THR A 461 -30.61 -21.62 -1.06
N PHE A 462 -29.73 -21.21 -0.14
CA PHE A 462 -29.28 -22.03 0.99
C PHE A 462 -30.42 -22.47 1.92
N ASN A 463 -31.33 -21.54 2.26
CA ASN A 463 -32.43 -21.81 3.18
C ASN A 463 -33.56 -22.64 2.55
N VAL A 464 -33.79 -22.50 1.25
CA VAL A 464 -34.86 -23.19 0.51
C VAL A 464 -34.45 -24.60 0.08
N SER A 465 -33.15 -24.89 0.06
CA SER A 465 -32.60 -26.17 -0.35
C SER A 465 -32.95 -27.32 0.61
N ASP A 466 -33.13 -28.52 0.04
CA ASP A 466 -33.28 -29.77 0.79
C ASP A 466 -32.07 -30.05 1.69
N GLN A 467 -32.27 -30.84 2.74
CA GLN A 467 -31.25 -31.10 3.76
C GLN A 467 -29.92 -31.64 3.19
N LEU A 468 -29.96 -32.49 2.16
CA LEU A 468 -28.76 -33.01 1.49
C LEU A 468 -27.98 -31.89 0.78
N HIS A 469 -28.68 -31.02 0.05
CA HIS A 469 -28.06 -29.89 -0.65
C HIS A 469 -27.51 -28.87 0.34
N ARG A 470 -28.22 -28.63 1.45
CA ARG A 470 -27.75 -27.73 2.52
C ARG A 470 -26.48 -28.26 3.18
N ASN A 471 -26.42 -29.55 3.49
CA ASN A 471 -25.21 -30.19 4.02
C ASN A 471 -24.02 -30.09 3.06
N GLN A 472 -24.25 -30.26 1.76
CA GLN A 472 -23.21 -30.10 0.75
C GLN A 472 -22.75 -28.64 0.66
N ALA A 473 -23.67 -27.68 0.64
CA ALA A 473 -23.36 -26.26 0.64
C ALA A 473 -22.57 -25.84 1.89
N THR A 474 -22.96 -26.31 3.09
CA THR A 474 -22.20 -26.05 4.33
C THR A 474 -20.77 -26.56 4.23
N ARG A 475 -20.54 -27.75 3.66
CA ARG A 475 -19.16 -28.27 3.46
C ARG A 475 -18.34 -27.39 2.51
N ILE A 476 -18.95 -26.91 1.42
CA ILE A 476 -18.29 -26.00 0.49
C ILE A 476 -17.92 -24.69 1.20
N ARG A 477 -18.88 -24.09 1.93
CA ARG A 477 -18.65 -22.88 2.72
C ARG A 477 -17.51 -23.06 3.73
N GLN A 478 -17.53 -24.17 4.47
CA GLN A 478 -16.48 -24.51 5.44
C GLN A 478 -15.11 -24.67 4.76
N SER A 479 -15.03 -25.29 3.58
CA SER A 479 -13.78 -25.41 2.81
C SER A 479 -13.22 -24.03 2.43
N GLN A 480 -14.05 -23.14 1.90
CA GLN A 480 -13.63 -21.79 1.50
C GLN A 480 -13.19 -20.94 2.70
N VAL A 481 -13.89 -21.07 3.84
CA VAL A 481 -13.49 -20.43 5.10
C VAL A 481 -12.16 -20.98 5.59
N PHE A 482 -11.97 -22.30 5.53
CA PHE A 482 -10.74 -22.95 5.97
C PHE A 482 -9.52 -22.49 5.17
N GLU A 483 -9.66 -22.30 3.85
CA GLU A 483 -8.58 -21.75 3.00
C GLU A 483 -8.12 -20.37 3.48
N LEU A 484 -9.05 -19.47 3.81
CA LEU A 484 -8.73 -18.14 4.34
C LEU A 484 -8.13 -18.20 5.76
N GLN A 485 -8.64 -19.09 6.61
CA GLN A 485 -8.08 -19.30 7.95
C GLN A 485 -6.64 -19.80 7.87
N GLU A 486 -6.35 -20.74 6.97
CA GLU A 486 -5.01 -21.27 6.79
C GLU A 486 -4.06 -20.22 6.22
N ALA A 487 -4.50 -19.40 5.26
CA ALA A 487 -3.72 -18.27 4.77
C ALA A 487 -3.38 -17.27 5.88
N LEU A 488 -4.35 -16.94 6.74
CA LEU A 488 -4.12 -16.10 7.92
C LEU A 488 -3.09 -16.73 8.88
N ARG A 489 -3.22 -18.01 9.19
CA ARG A 489 -2.29 -18.72 10.09
C ARG A 489 -0.88 -18.80 9.52
N GLN A 490 -0.74 -19.07 8.23
CA GLN A 490 0.57 -19.10 7.55
C GLN A 490 1.24 -17.74 7.57
N LEU A 491 0.49 -16.66 7.32
CA LEU A 491 0.98 -15.30 7.43
C LEU A 491 1.47 -15.00 8.85
N TRP A 492 0.68 -15.37 9.87
CA TRP A 492 1.03 -15.11 11.27
C TRP A 492 2.20 -15.98 11.78
N ALA A 493 2.39 -17.17 11.21
CA ALA A 493 3.49 -18.09 11.52
C ALA A 493 4.78 -17.79 10.74
N ALA A 494 4.78 -16.78 9.86
CA ALA A 494 5.95 -16.44 9.08
C ALA A 494 7.15 -16.05 9.99
N PRO A 495 8.39 -16.48 9.68
CA PRO A 495 9.54 -16.22 10.54
C PRO A 495 9.76 -14.74 10.84
N ALA A 496 9.52 -13.85 9.86
CA ALA A 496 9.64 -12.41 10.05
C ALA A 496 8.67 -11.87 11.12
N VAL A 497 7.41 -12.35 11.11
CA VAL A 497 6.39 -11.98 12.10
C VAL A 497 6.74 -12.52 13.48
N MET A 498 7.24 -13.76 13.55
CA MET A 498 7.71 -14.34 14.80
C MET A 498 8.85 -13.51 15.42
N MET A 499 9.81 -13.07 14.62
CA MET A 499 10.91 -12.22 15.08
C MET A 499 10.42 -10.87 15.60
N LEU A 500 9.45 -10.25 14.93
CA LEU A 500 8.80 -9.01 15.40
C LEU A 500 8.11 -9.22 16.75
N SER A 501 7.41 -10.34 16.93
CA SER A 501 6.70 -10.65 18.17
C SER A 501 7.64 -10.77 19.39
N GLN A 502 8.87 -11.26 19.20
CA GLN A 502 9.87 -11.39 20.26
C GLN A 502 10.40 -10.03 20.74
N HIS A 503 10.37 -9.02 19.87
CA HIS A 503 10.93 -7.69 20.10
C HIS A 503 9.84 -6.61 20.17
N GLN A 504 8.59 -6.98 20.48
CA GLN A 504 7.44 -6.07 20.45
C GLN A 504 7.62 -4.87 21.41
N SER A 505 8.22 -5.08 22.58
CA SER A 505 8.45 -4.02 23.57
C SER A 505 9.48 -2.97 23.12
N SER A 506 10.39 -3.33 22.21
CA SER A 506 11.40 -2.43 21.67
C SER A 506 11.00 -1.74 20.36
N LEU A 507 9.83 -2.06 19.80
CA LEU A 507 9.37 -1.42 18.56
C LEU A 507 9.16 0.09 18.77
N PRO A 508 9.54 0.94 17.79
CA PRO A 508 9.13 2.34 17.75
C PRO A 508 7.62 2.49 17.82
N ASP A 509 7.12 3.61 18.34
CA ASP A 509 5.69 3.77 18.65
C ASP A 509 4.78 3.59 17.41
N ARG A 510 5.16 4.15 16.26
CA ARG A 510 4.42 4.00 15.00
C ARG A 510 4.35 2.53 14.55
N SER A 511 5.50 1.88 14.49
CA SER A 511 5.62 0.45 14.18
C SER A 511 4.82 -0.42 15.15
N ARG A 512 4.86 -0.11 16.44
CA ARG A 512 4.11 -0.83 17.48
C ARG A 512 2.60 -0.73 17.26
N GLN A 513 2.08 0.46 16.96
CA GLN A 513 0.64 0.66 16.73
C GLN A 513 0.15 -0.11 15.50
N LEU A 514 0.91 -0.11 14.40
CA LEU A 514 0.54 -0.85 13.19
C LEU A 514 0.62 -2.36 13.41
N TYR A 515 1.64 -2.84 14.14
CA TYR A 515 1.70 -4.25 14.54
C TYR A 515 0.52 -4.63 15.44
N GLU A 516 0.14 -3.77 16.38
CA GLU A 516 -1.03 -3.98 17.24
C GLU A 516 -2.34 -4.01 16.43
N HIS A 517 -2.48 -3.14 15.42
CA HIS A 517 -3.61 -3.15 14.48
C HIS A 517 -3.70 -4.47 13.71
N ALA A 518 -2.62 -4.87 13.03
CA ALA A 518 -2.55 -6.15 12.31
C ALA A 518 -2.85 -7.34 13.23
N ALA A 519 -2.32 -7.31 14.45
CA ALA A 519 -2.52 -8.34 15.46
C ALA A 519 -3.99 -8.44 15.92
N THR A 520 -4.66 -7.33 16.21
CA THR A 520 -6.07 -7.39 16.59
C THR A 520 -6.95 -7.77 15.42
N LEU A 521 -6.70 -7.26 14.22
CA LEU A 521 -7.46 -7.61 13.02
C LEU A 521 -7.33 -9.09 12.66
N TYR A 522 -6.12 -9.67 12.71
CA TYR A 522 -5.89 -11.10 12.52
C TYR A 522 -6.77 -11.93 13.47
N ARG A 523 -6.76 -11.59 14.77
CA ARG A 523 -7.56 -12.29 15.80
C ARG A 523 -9.06 -12.12 15.58
N SER A 524 -9.50 -10.92 15.19
CA SER A 524 -10.88 -10.66 14.82
C SER A 524 -11.31 -11.53 13.65
N CYS A 525 -10.45 -11.68 12.63
CA CYS A 525 -10.73 -12.54 11.48
C CYS A 525 -10.85 -14.01 11.88
N ILE A 526 -9.97 -14.51 12.76
CA ILE A 526 -10.09 -15.87 13.31
C ILE A 526 -11.44 -16.06 14.00
N ILE A 527 -11.79 -15.18 14.94
CA ILE A 527 -13.09 -15.26 15.65
C ILE A 527 -14.25 -15.21 14.64
N TYR A 528 -14.26 -14.19 13.79
CA TYR A 528 -15.31 -13.95 12.81
C TYR A 528 -15.51 -15.13 11.87
N SER A 529 -14.41 -15.73 11.38
CA SER A 529 -14.44 -16.88 10.48
C SER A 529 -15.09 -18.12 11.09
N HIS A 530 -15.07 -18.27 12.43
CA HIS A 530 -15.71 -19.38 13.14
C HIS A 530 -17.12 -19.07 13.64
N SER A 531 -17.52 -17.79 13.72
CA SER A 531 -18.76 -17.41 14.38
C SER A 531 -19.75 -16.60 13.55
N SER A 532 -19.31 -15.99 12.46
CA SER A 532 -20.03 -14.85 11.89
C SER A 532 -20.04 -14.83 10.36
N MET A 533 -19.69 -15.95 9.71
CA MET A 533 -19.76 -16.09 8.25
C MET A 533 -21.20 -16.28 7.73
N TRP A 534 -22.07 -16.92 8.52
CA TRP A 534 -23.50 -17.07 8.24
C TRP A 534 -24.30 -17.29 9.54
N PRO A 535 -25.61 -17.03 9.55
CA PRO A 535 -26.45 -17.26 10.73
C PRO A 535 -26.40 -18.72 11.19
N GLY A 536 -26.23 -18.94 12.49
CA GLY A 536 -26.19 -20.28 13.08
C GLY A 536 -24.88 -21.06 12.93
N GLN A 537 -23.85 -20.49 12.26
CA GLN A 537 -22.57 -21.17 12.04
C GLN A 537 -21.97 -21.79 13.31
N ARG A 538 -22.02 -21.08 14.43
CA ARG A 538 -21.49 -21.54 15.74
C ARG A 538 -22.08 -22.86 16.23
N LEU A 539 -23.31 -23.22 15.82
CA LEU A 539 -23.91 -24.50 16.18
C LEU A 539 -23.30 -25.68 15.40
N GLU A 540 -22.74 -25.39 14.22
CA GLU A 540 -22.16 -26.36 13.29
C GLU A 540 -20.63 -26.49 13.49
N THR A 541 -20.03 -25.56 14.23
CA THR A 541 -18.60 -25.47 14.47
C THR A 541 -18.13 -26.51 15.51
N PRO A 542 -17.11 -27.32 15.21
CA PRO A 542 -16.49 -28.25 16.17
C PRO A 542 -15.97 -27.56 17.45
N PRO A 543 -15.98 -28.26 18.60
CA PRO A 543 -15.56 -27.69 19.89
C PRO A 543 -14.07 -27.32 19.95
N ASP A 544 -13.22 -27.90 19.09
CA ASP A 544 -11.80 -27.56 19.03
C ASP A 544 -11.58 -26.07 18.71
N TYR A 545 -12.47 -25.47 17.92
CA TYR A 545 -12.40 -24.05 17.57
C TYR A 545 -12.81 -23.12 18.71
N ASP A 546 -13.55 -23.59 19.71
CA ASP A 546 -13.87 -22.77 20.89
C ASP A 546 -12.60 -22.38 21.66
N THR A 547 -11.57 -23.24 21.65
CA THR A 547 -10.28 -22.92 22.25
C THR A 547 -9.56 -21.81 21.49
N GLU A 548 -9.55 -21.87 20.16
CA GLU A 548 -8.93 -20.87 19.28
C GLU A 548 -9.64 -19.51 19.44
N ILE A 549 -10.98 -19.51 19.45
CA ILE A 549 -11.80 -18.32 19.72
C ILE A 549 -11.49 -17.74 21.11
N ALA A 550 -11.45 -18.57 22.15
CA ALA A 550 -11.18 -18.10 23.51
C ALA A 550 -9.78 -17.48 23.64
N VAL A 551 -8.77 -18.07 23.01
CA VAL A 551 -7.40 -17.52 22.98
C VAL A 551 -7.38 -16.17 22.25
N ALA A 552 -8.01 -16.08 21.07
CA ALA A 552 -8.08 -14.85 20.30
C ALA A 552 -8.81 -13.73 21.07
N SER A 553 -9.97 -14.03 21.68
CA SER A 553 -10.72 -13.07 22.50
C SER A 553 -9.88 -12.54 23.67
N ASN A 554 -9.21 -13.43 24.41
CA ASN A 554 -8.37 -13.03 25.53
C ASN A 554 -7.22 -12.11 25.10
N GLN A 555 -6.59 -12.41 23.97
CA GLN A 555 -5.48 -11.60 23.44
C GLN A 555 -5.95 -10.21 23.03
N ILE A 556 -7.10 -10.08 22.34
CA ILE A 556 -7.68 -8.79 21.99
C ILE A 556 -7.99 -7.95 23.25
N ILE A 557 -8.67 -8.55 24.24
CA ILE A 557 -9.03 -7.85 25.48
C ILE A 557 -7.77 -7.38 26.24
N ASN A 558 -6.71 -8.18 26.26
CA ASN A 558 -5.45 -7.80 26.89
C ASN A 558 -4.73 -6.67 26.16
N MET A 559 -4.70 -6.70 24.82
CA MET A 559 -4.12 -5.62 24.01
C MET A 559 -4.88 -4.31 24.21
N ALA A 560 -6.21 -4.35 24.20
CA ALA A 560 -7.05 -3.18 24.45
C ALA A 560 -6.86 -2.60 25.86
N ARG A 561 -6.78 -3.47 26.88
CA ARG A 561 -6.51 -3.06 28.27
C ARG A 561 -5.16 -2.35 28.38
N LYS A 562 -4.12 -2.91 27.74
CA LYS A 562 -2.79 -2.30 27.71
C LYS A 562 -2.82 -0.93 27.04
N ALA A 563 -3.46 -0.81 25.87
CA ALA A 563 -3.59 0.46 25.16
C ALA A 563 -4.27 1.55 26.02
N LEU A 564 -5.35 1.21 26.73
CA LEU A 564 -6.02 2.16 27.62
C LEU A 564 -5.20 2.50 28.86
N SER A 565 -4.43 1.56 29.41
CA SER A 565 -3.50 1.85 30.53
C SER A 565 -2.36 2.78 30.14
N GLU A 566 -2.04 2.84 28.84
CA GLU A 566 -1.06 3.76 28.24
C GLU A 566 -1.73 5.06 27.72
N GLU A 567 -2.98 5.33 28.13
CA GLU A 567 -3.79 6.50 27.75
C GLU A 567 -4.06 6.64 26.23
N ARG A 568 -3.93 5.54 25.47
CA ARG A 568 -4.15 5.51 24.01
C ARG A 568 -5.61 5.26 23.62
N SER A 569 -6.53 6.04 24.20
CA SER A 569 -7.96 5.95 23.89
C SER A 569 -8.33 6.34 22.45
N ASP A 570 -7.40 7.00 21.75
CA ASP A 570 -7.48 7.35 20.34
C ASP A 570 -7.21 6.18 19.37
N CYS A 571 -6.79 5.00 19.85
CA CYS A 571 -6.64 3.80 19.01
C CYS A 571 -8.01 3.20 18.62
N ARG A 572 -8.79 3.92 17.81
CA ARG A 572 -10.19 3.59 17.46
C ARG A 572 -10.34 2.27 16.71
N TYR A 573 -9.30 1.84 16.01
CA TYR A 573 -9.23 0.52 15.36
C TYR A 573 -9.40 -0.66 16.32
N LEU A 574 -9.29 -0.46 17.65
CA LEU A 574 -9.52 -1.50 18.65
C LEU A 574 -11.00 -1.77 18.94
N VAL A 575 -11.91 -0.85 18.60
CA VAL A 575 -13.32 -0.97 19.02
C VAL A 575 -14.02 -2.17 18.37
N MET A 576 -13.84 -2.37 17.07
CA MET A 576 -14.38 -3.54 16.35
C MET A 576 -13.81 -4.86 16.90
N PRO A 577 -12.48 -5.04 17.06
CA PRO A 577 -11.92 -6.22 17.70
C PRO A 577 -12.49 -6.51 19.09
N ILE A 578 -12.61 -5.48 19.95
CA ILE A 578 -13.18 -5.67 21.30
C ILE A 578 -14.63 -6.13 21.22
N PHE A 579 -15.42 -5.56 20.30
CA PHE A 579 -16.80 -5.96 20.08
C PHE A 579 -16.90 -7.45 19.69
N ILE A 580 -16.14 -7.88 18.68
CA ILE A 580 -16.13 -9.28 18.21
C ILE A 580 -15.62 -10.23 19.29
N ALA A 581 -14.57 -9.86 20.00
CA ALA A 581 -14.03 -10.64 21.12
C ALA A 581 -15.06 -10.81 22.25
N GLY A 582 -15.78 -9.74 22.59
CA GLY A 582 -16.85 -9.74 23.58
C GLY A 582 -18.04 -10.62 23.15
N TYR A 583 -18.51 -10.45 21.91
CA TYR A 583 -19.59 -11.25 21.32
C TYR A 583 -19.31 -12.75 21.39
N ALA A 584 -18.10 -13.15 20.99
CA ALA A 584 -17.70 -14.54 20.90
C ALA A 584 -17.29 -15.17 22.25
N SER A 585 -17.04 -14.37 23.28
CA SER A 585 -16.63 -14.88 24.59
C SER A 585 -17.77 -15.66 25.26
N VAL A 586 -17.43 -16.82 25.82
CA VAL A 586 -18.30 -17.57 26.74
C VAL A 586 -18.05 -17.19 28.21
N ASP A 587 -16.90 -16.60 28.51
CA ASP A 587 -16.55 -16.11 29.83
C ASP A 587 -17.24 -14.77 30.11
N GLY A 588 -18.05 -14.74 31.19
CA GLY A 588 -18.76 -13.55 31.64
C GLY A 588 -17.84 -12.40 32.06
N HIS A 589 -16.63 -12.71 32.54
CA HIS A 589 -15.65 -11.69 32.91
C HIS A 589 -15.12 -10.96 31.67
N ASN A 590 -14.69 -11.69 30.64
CA ASN A 590 -14.34 -11.10 29.34
C ASN A 590 -15.47 -10.30 28.70
N ARG A 591 -16.73 -10.77 28.82
CA ARG A 591 -17.90 -10.03 28.30
C ARG A 591 -18.05 -8.66 28.96
N MET A 592 -17.91 -8.62 30.29
CA MET A 592 -17.97 -7.38 31.07
C MET A 592 -16.81 -6.45 30.71
N HIS A 593 -15.60 -7.00 30.62
CA HIS A 593 -14.42 -6.23 30.21
C HIS A 593 -14.58 -5.62 28.83
N ALA A 594 -15.13 -6.34 27.85
CA ALA A 594 -15.38 -5.78 26.52
C ALA A 594 -16.28 -4.54 26.58
N LEU A 595 -17.38 -4.59 27.36
CA LEU A 595 -18.26 -3.44 27.55
C LEU A 595 -17.56 -2.26 28.24
N ASP A 596 -16.77 -2.53 29.28
CA ASP A 596 -16.04 -1.49 30.03
C ASP A 596 -14.95 -0.83 29.18
N LEU A 597 -14.23 -1.61 28.37
CA LEU A 597 -13.22 -1.09 27.45
C LEU A 597 -13.85 -0.17 26.40
N ILE A 598 -14.93 -0.61 25.74
CA ILE A 598 -15.66 0.22 24.76
C ILE A 598 -16.22 1.48 25.45
N ARG A 599 -16.75 1.37 26.67
CA ARG A 599 -17.24 2.51 27.46
C ARG A 599 -16.13 3.50 27.79
N SER A 600 -14.91 3.04 28.03
CA SER A 600 -13.76 3.92 28.28
C SER A 600 -13.42 4.71 27.01
N MET A 601 -13.39 4.03 25.86
CA MET A 601 -13.12 4.64 24.56
C MET A 601 -14.25 5.59 24.12
N GLU A 602 -15.51 5.35 24.51
CA GLU A 602 -16.65 6.23 24.22
C GLU A 602 -16.42 7.69 24.65
N LYS A 603 -15.69 7.92 25.74
CA LYS A 603 -15.49 9.26 26.33
C LYS A 603 -14.77 10.24 25.42
N THR A 604 -13.96 9.74 24.51
CA THR A 604 -13.16 10.56 23.58
C THR A 604 -13.65 10.46 22.13
N SER A 605 -14.76 9.76 21.88
CA SER A 605 -15.32 9.53 20.54
C SER A 605 -15.70 10.84 19.82
N ILE A 606 -15.50 10.91 18.50
CA ILE A 606 -16.00 12.00 17.64
C ILE A 606 -17.53 11.96 17.57
N GLY A 607 -18.08 10.75 17.39
CA GLY A 607 -19.50 10.53 17.20
C GLY A 607 -20.15 9.63 18.23
N ARG A 608 -21.37 9.20 17.92
CA ARG A 608 -22.14 8.27 18.76
C ARG A 608 -21.88 6.79 18.44
N ASN A 609 -21.08 6.46 17.44
CA ASN A 609 -20.94 5.06 17.03
C ASN A 609 -20.33 4.16 18.08
N THR A 610 -19.38 4.65 18.88
CA THR A 610 -18.84 3.84 19.98
C THR A 610 -19.90 3.61 21.07
N THR A 611 -20.76 4.59 21.34
CA THR A 611 -21.96 4.40 22.17
C THR A 611 -22.90 3.37 21.55
N ALA A 612 -23.19 3.46 20.25
CA ALA A 612 -24.07 2.55 19.52
C ALA A 612 -23.48 1.12 19.50
N THR A 613 -22.18 0.98 19.32
CA THR A 613 -21.43 -0.28 19.40
C THR A 613 -21.55 -0.91 20.77
N ARG A 614 -21.36 -0.13 21.84
CA ARG A 614 -21.54 -0.62 23.22
C ARG A 614 -22.99 -1.06 23.48
N LYS A 615 -23.97 -0.27 23.03
CA LYS A 615 -25.40 -0.61 23.14
C LYS A 615 -25.73 -1.88 22.35
N SER A 616 -25.16 -2.04 21.16
CA SER A 616 -25.29 -3.24 20.33
C SER A 616 -24.76 -4.46 21.05
N LEU A 617 -23.56 -4.38 21.64
CA LEU A 617 -22.98 -5.50 22.38
C LEU A 617 -23.84 -5.89 23.59
N ALA A 618 -24.34 -4.89 24.32
CA ALA A 618 -25.25 -5.12 25.44
C ALA A 618 -26.57 -5.80 24.99
N ALA A 619 -27.15 -5.36 23.87
CA ALA A 619 -28.35 -5.98 23.30
C ALA A 619 -28.11 -7.42 22.85
N VAL A 620 -26.91 -7.72 22.33
CA VAL A 620 -26.51 -9.09 21.98
C VAL A 620 -26.41 -9.97 23.22
N TYR A 621 -25.83 -9.47 24.32
CA TYR A 621 -25.80 -10.22 25.58
C TYR A 621 -27.19 -10.47 26.16
N GLU A 622 -28.08 -9.48 26.09
CA GLU A 622 -29.49 -9.64 26.49
C GLU A 622 -30.15 -10.78 25.68
N LYS A 623 -30.00 -10.75 24.36
CA LYS A 623 -30.55 -11.78 23.46
C LYS A 623 -29.95 -13.16 23.71
N GLN A 624 -28.63 -13.25 23.91
CA GLN A 624 -27.96 -14.51 24.24
C GLN A 624 -28.47 -15.08 25.57
N ASN A 625 -28.66 -14.24 26.59
CA ASN A 625 -29.19 -14.68 27.87
C ASN A 625 -30.66 -15.13 27.76
N GLU A 626 -31.49 -14.38 27.04
CA GLU A 626 -32.88 -14.76 26.75
C GLU A 626 -32.95 -16.12 26.04
N ARG A 627 -32.13 -16.32 25.00
CA ARG A 627 -32.07 -17.59 24.26
C ARG A 627 -31.60 -18.74 25.13
N PHE A 628 -30.59 -18.52 25.95
CA PHE A 628 -30.10 -19.53 26.89
C PHE A 628 -31.18 -19.94 27.90
N MET A 629 -31.91 -18.97 28.46
CA MET A 629 -33.01 -19.25 29.40
C MET A 629 -34.16 -20.02 28.75
N ASN A 630 -34.47 -19.75 27.47
CA ASN A 630 -35.59 -20.36 26.76
C ASN A 630 -35.27 -21.73 26.15
N THR A 631 -34.03 -21.96 25.71
CA THR A 631 -33.66 -23.15 24.92
C THR A 631 -32.49 -23.95 25.49
N GLY A 632 -31.80 -23.43 26.52
CA GLY A 632 -30.57 -24.00 27.05
C GLY A 632 -29.32 -23.74 26.19
N GLN A 633 -29.45 -22.98 25.09
CA GLN A 633 -28.36 -22.67 24.16
C GLN A 633 -28.43 -21.20 23.70
N SER A 634 -27.28 -20.60 23.39
CA SER A 634 -27.21 -19.20 22.91
C SER A 634 -26.30 -18.98 21.69
N LEU A 635 -25.67 -20.06 21.21
CA LEU A 635 -24.74 -20.04 20.07
C LEU A 635 -25.42 -19.74 18.72
N ASP A 636 -26.75 -19.78 18.65
CA ASP A 636 -27.53 -19.42 17.46
C ASP A 636 -27.70 -17.91 17.28
N VAL A 637 -27.37 -17.10 18.30
CA VAL A 637 -27.56 -15.65 18.24
C VAL A 637 -26.52 -15.00 17.32
N ASP A 638 -27.01 -14.41 16.24
CA ASP A 638 -26.23 -13.59 15.31
C ASP A 638 -26.29 -12.11 15.72
N TYR A 639 -25.13 -11.48 15.96
CA TYR A 639 -25.10 -10.07 16.36
C TYR A 639 -25.60 -9.14 15.26
N MET A 640 -25.41 -9.47 13.97
CA MET A 640 -25.87 -8.63 12.86
C MET A 640 -27.39 -8.58 12.83
N GLU A 641 -28.04 -9.72 13.07
CA GLU A 641 -29.50 -9.81 13.16
C GLU A 641 -30.02 -9.02 14.37
N VAL A 642 -29.37 -9.15 15.53
CA VAL A 642 -29.75 -8.39 16.73
C VAL A 642 -29.59 -6.88 16.51
N MET A 643 -28.48 -6.44 15.92
CA MET A 643 -28.25 -5.03 15.60
C MET A 643 -29.32 -4.50 14.65
N LYS A 644 -29.67 -5.27 13.62
CA LYS A 644 -30.73 -4.91 12.67
C LYS A 644 -32.11 -4.86 13.33
N GLU A 645 -32.47 -5.86 14.15
CA GLU A 645 -33.75 -5.91 14.88
C GLU A 645 -33.92 -4.73 15.84
N LYS A 646 -32.82 -4.24 16.43
CA LYS A 646 -32.82 -3.17 17.43
C LYS A 646 -32.57 -1.78 16.82
N GLY A 647 -32.38 -1.65 15.50
CA GLY A 647 -32.05 -0.38 14.85
C GLY A 647 -30.67 0.17 15.23
N LEU A 648 -29.72 -0.69 15.58
CA LEU A 648 -28.38 -0.33 16.10
C LEU A 648 -27.25 -0.63 15.10
N MET A 649 -27.54 -0.64 13.80
CA MET A 649 -26.50 -0.86 12.78
C MET A 649 -25.44 0.24 12.84
N VAL A 650 -24.17 -0.15 12.77
CA VAL A 650 -23.02 0.77 12.85
C VAL A 650 -22.17 0.61 11.59
N VAL A 651 -21.79 1.69 10.92
CA VAL A 651 -20.94 1.62 9.72
C VAL A 651 -19.46 1.43 10.10
N ASN A 652 -18.99 2.17 11.11
CA ASN A 652 -17.67 2.03 11.66
C ASN A 652 -17.76 2.00 13.19
N PHE A 653 -17.20 0.98 13.82
CA PHE A 653 -17.35 0.76 15.27
C PHE A 653 -16.65 1.84 16.10
N GLY A 654 -15.56 2.41 15.59
CA GLY A 654 -14.68 3.32 16.32
C GLY A 654 -14.87 4.82 16.04
N LEU A 655 -15.48 5.22 14.93
CA LEU A 655 -15.58 6.64 14.52
C LEU A 655 -16.64 7.46 15.27
#